data_AF-A0A7C4MS72-F1
#
_entry.id   AF-A0A7C4MS72-F1
#
_cell.length_a   1.000
_cell.length_b   1.000
_cell.length_c   1.000
_cell.angle_alpha   90.00
_cell.angle_beta   90.00
_cell.angle_gamma   90.00
#
_symmetry.space_group_name_H-M   'P 1'
#
loop_
_entity.id
_entity.type
_entity.pdbx_description
1 polymer ?
#
loop_
_entity_poly.entity_id
_entity_poly.type
_entity_poly.pdbx_seq_one_letter_code
_entity_poly.pdbx_strand_id
1 'polypeptide(L)'
;MFCVLGLSGEEVMTEKHVYRLALYGAISSGKTCILSALSLPRFPHPDGFTCTWVENVPGHAPPTGDAEQDKTDDPFQSGRRWLIEQRNLLKNGEVPRPNQNRELMSFRFDFGAPEDGTRQIELIDYSGELINMPASDLAAKLRDHMRHCDGLLVLAEAPRNDGASAVLSEELHKLGSAFRELLNERDGATVQNWPIAVLFNKWDRRSDASHFSHAEAQAQLDQFLHQSPPPPHVEILNIIRNAVGHENVACFPVSAFGAHRLRSDGAEVPVLHDGRLQSFGLEDGFIWAARRADALRVDQLEAAANSASWWAFPQLFFGLPEPELTKEPSDWKRRLLGVSAQSGVASAWNLYRRFPKGSELRQRSFKAFAQFSGKLLVQAVLSVVVPVGVLIATGLGIETHFDSKNYRSVLAAQKDPAASVAQLQSGEAWLEKYFTSPNYRHWLSTKTILSRVEAAALLEEFRIRRDDALWKPVNDTQDPQTAEELARKYLSVFPAGRHSSEAAKLLAEAEQRKRELRNREYLEQIALQIDAFAPTADASPARLQAISDAILAVPFPDMRSQSVVNRQTELRSLIAKKQAQIDDAKKHEDSQRFKQNYVSLMQAKNILEAAKLLDGRSVKDAQFEELRSDFARRTPEIIQVKARDAVQDRSWQLARESVRLVNAPTVARFLTAEQIRSVQSLSREIDEAEDLDLYLQIQRYQPNCSDQIQAYLAQAPLKYMKPEVERYRDYLAAMNGPLDLTLSITNIWWDTQYYGYVYNYYNTVTITLLGQTFTLEQNLVSKPGTYTGKIRDIPLTAKLDDTITIDLSCVGIWGLISKGRIPASGRWTGKVRALAAGDTPIEGVILSLVDGSGSPVLVGGNPVTTTTAADGTYSFADLLPGTYGVVETQPAGFASLSDKDGGNPDEIRP
;
A
#
# COMPACT_ATOMS: atom_id res chain seq x y z
N MET A 1 -3.05 15.12 20.34
CA MET A 1 -2.57 13.93 21.08
C MET A 1 -3.21 12.65 20.54
N PHE A 2 -4.54 12.52 20.48
CA PHE A 2 -5.22 11.37 19.85
C PHE A 2 -4.87 11.17 18.36
N CYS A 3 -4.78 12.26 17.57
CA CYS A 3 -4.37 12.16 16.16
C CYS A 3 -2.90 11.77 15.93
N VAL A 4 -2.02 11.95 16.93
CA VAL A 4 -0.58 11.62 16.79
C VAL A 4 -0.34 10.12 16.99
N LEU A 5 -1.29 9.41 17.61
CA LEU A 5 -1.19 7.98 17.92
C LEU A 5 -1.93 7.07 16.92
N GLY A 6 -2.46 7.62 15.81
CA GLY A 6 -3.16 6.80 14.80
C GLY A 6 -4.42 6.09 15.30
N LEU A 7 -4.97 6.48 16.45
CA LEU A 7 -6.22 5.93 16.98
C LEU A 7 -7.38 6.62 16.28
N SER A 8 -7.84 6.04 15.18
CA SER A 8 -9.10 6.41 14.53
C SER A 8 -10.25 6.21 15.53
N GLY A 9 -11.09 7.23 15.66
CA GLY A 9 -12.30 7.21 16.47
C GLY A 9 -13.44 6.49 15.76
N GLU A 10 -13.23 5.24 15.38
CA GLU A 10 -14.29 4.34 14.91
C GLU A 10 -14.43 3.15 15.87
N GLU A 11 -15.68 2.74 16.06
CA GLU A 11 -16.21 1.82 17.06
C GLU A 11 -15.35 0.58 17.37
N VAL A 12 -14.48 0.68 18.38
CA VAL A 12 -14.07 -0.51 19.14
C VAL A 12 -15.23 -0.85 20.07
N MET A 13 -16.17 -1.66 19.57
CA MET A 13 -17.14 -2.37 20.41
C MET A 13 -16.37 -3.07 21.51
N THR A 14 -16.63 -2.67 22.75
CA THR A 14 -15.97 -3.19 23.95
C THR A 14 -16.23 -4.69 24.07
N GLU A 15 -15.27 -5.52 23.67
CA GLU A 15 -15.25 -6.90 24.14
C GLU A 15 -15.18 -6.88 25.66
N LYS A 16 -16.16 -7.53 26.31
CA LYS A 16 -16.16 -7.69 27.77
C LYS A 16 -14.91 -8.52 28.14
N HIS A 17 -14.13 -8.02 29.10
CA HIS A 17 -12.99 -8.78 29.58
C HIS A 17 -13.45 -10.07 30.25
N VAL A 18 -12.88 -11.20 29.81
CA VAL A 18 -13.15 -12.53 30.37
C VAL A 18 -12.10 -12.83 31.43
N TYR A 19 -12.55 -13.06 32.68
CA TYR A 19 -11.69 -13.46 33.78
C TYR A 19 -11.52 -14.98 33.78
N ARG A 20 -10.29 -15.46 33.72
CA ARG A 20 -10.01 -16.90 33.78
C ARG A 20 -9.73 -17.32 35.21
N LEU A 21 -10.62 -18.09 35.83
CA LEU A 21 -10.44 -18.57 37.20
C LEU A 21 -10.23 -20.09 37.20
N ALA A 22 -9.20 -20.55 37.90
CA ALA A 22 -8.93 -21.98 38.05
C ALA A 22 -9.63 -22.53 39.31
N LEU A 23 -10.40 -23.61 39.15
CA LEU A 23 -11.12 -24.25 40.26
C LEU A 23 -10.37 -25.49 40.78
N TYR A 24 -10.01 -25.45 42.06
CA TYR A 24 -9.29 -26.50 42.78
C TYR A 24 -10.10 -27.07 43.92
N GLY A 25 -9.89 -28.34 44.25
CA GLY A 25 -10.46 -28.95 45.45
C GLY A 25 -10.39 -30.48 45.44
N ALA A 26 -10.66 -31.07 46.61
CA ALA A 26 -10.64 -32.51 46.85
C ALA A 26 -11.62 -33.32 45.97
N ILE A 27 -11.42 -34.64 45.82
CA ILE A 27 -12.51 -35.50 45.31
C ILE A 27 -13.68 -35.41 46.29
N SER A 28 -14.90 -35.32 45.75
CA SER A 28 -16.14 -35.19 46.55
C SER A 28 -16.28 -33.91 47.38
N SER A 29 -15.42 -32.90 47.18
CA SER A 29 -15.60 -31.55 47.77
C SER A 29 -16.79 -30.79 47.19
N GLY A 30 -17.39 -31.29 46.10
CA GLY A 30 -18.60 -30.74 45.48
C GLY A 30 -18.35 -29.74 44.36
N LYS A 31 -17.19 -29.79 43.68
CA LYS A 31 -16.88 -28.92 42.51
C LYS A 31 -17.95 -29.00 41.42
N THR A 32 -18.25 -30.23 40.99
CA THR A 32 -19.30 -30.50 39.99
C THR A 32 -20.68 -30.06 40.49
N CYS A 33 -20.95 -30.18 41.79
CA CYS A 33 -22.20 -29.70 42.38
C CYS A 33 -22.32 -28.17 42.31
N ILE A 34 -21.24 -27.43 42.60
CA ILE A 34 -21.21 -25.96 42.48
C ILE A 34 -21.40 -25.54 41.03
N LEU A 35 -20.65 -26.11 40.08
CA LEU A 35 -20.79 -25.78 38.66
C LEU A 35 -22.22 -26.06 38.15
N SER A 36 -22.80 -27.20 38.56
CA SER A 36 -24.17 -27.56 38.20
C SER A 36 -25.19 -26.61 38.84
N ALA A 37 -25.03 -26.27 40.11
CA ALA A 37 -25.89 -25.31 40.80
C ALA A 37 -25.81 -23.92 40.16
N LEU A 38 -24.60 -23.45 39.79
CA LEU A 38 -24.36 -22.19 39.08
C LEU A 38 -25.10 -22.13 37.72
N SER A 39 -25.32 -23.28 37.08
CA SER A 39 -26.05 -23.40 35.80
C SER A 39 -27.57 -23.46 35.91
N LEU A 40 -28.12 -23.54 37.14
CA LEU A 40 -29.56 -23.63 37.39
C LEU A 40 -30.15 -22.31 37.91
N PRO A 41 -31.47 -22.08 37.71
CA PRO A 41 -32.18 -21.04 38.42
C PRO A 41 -32.12 -21.27 39.94
N ARG A 42 -31.70 -20.23 40.67
CA ARG A 42 -31.59 -20.23 42.14
C ARG A 42 -32.47 -19.15 42.75
N PHE A 43 -32.60 -19.16 44.08
CA PHE A 43 -33.15 -18.00 44.78
C PHE A 43 -32.24 -16.77 44.58
N PRO A 44 -32.81 -15.55 44.46
CA PRO A 44 -32.01 -14.34 44.29
C PRO A 44 -31.04 -14.13 45.46
N HIS A 45 -29.80 -13.76 45.15
CA HIS A 45 -28.82 -13.36 46.15
C HIS A 45 -29.29 -12.08 46.86
N PRO A 46 -29.19 -11.95 48.21
CA PRO A 46 -29.66 -10.77 48.94
C PRO A 46 -29.03 -9.44 48.47
N ASP A 47 -27.74 -9.47 48.14
CA ASP A 47 -27.01 -8.31 47.61
C ASP A 47 -27.26 -8.05 46.11
N GLY A 48 -28.20 -8.77 45.49
CA GLY A 48 -28.54 -8.60 44.08
C GLY A 48 -27.51 -9.17 43.10
N PHE A 49 -26.58 -10.01 43.58
CA PHE A 49 -25.66 -10.74 42.70
C PHE A 49 -26.43 -11.75 41.83
N THR A 50 -26.02 -11.84 40.57
CA THR A 50 -26.62 -12.77 39.60
C THR A 50 -25.54 -13.59 38.95
N CYS A 51 -25.87 -14.81 38.54
CA CYS A 51 -24.99 -15.63 37.73
C CYS A 51 -25.80 -16.41 36.72
N THR A 52 -25.41 -16.32 35.46
CA THR A 52 -26.02 -17.04 34.34
C THR A 52 -24.97 -17.82 33.58
N TRP A 53 -25.20 -19.11 33.37
CA TRP A 53 -24.33 -19.94 32.56
C TRP A 53 -24.45 -19.58 31.07
N VAL A 54 -23.31 -19.36 30.42
CA VAL A 54 -23.21 -19.11 28.98
C VAL A 54 -23.07 -20.45 28.27
N GLU A 55 -24.22 -21.08 28.00
CA GLU A 55 -24.29 -22.44 27.42
C GLU A 55 -23.69 -22.51 26.01
N ASN A 56 -23.91 -21.48 25.19
CA ASN A 56 -23.32 -21.35 23.85
C ASN A 56 -22.24 -20.27 23.89
N VAL A 57 -20.99 -20.68 24.07
CA VAL A 57 -19.85 -19.75 24.10
C VAL A 57 -19.55 -19.28 22.67
N PRO A 58 -19.53 -17.96 22.39
CA PRO A 58 -19.21 -17.45 21.05
C PRO A 58 -17.84 -17.93 20.57
N GLY A 59 -17.76 -18.39 19.31
CA GLY A 59 -16.53 -18.94 18.73
C GLY A 59 -16.32 -20.43 18.95
N HIS A 60 -17.14 -21.07 19.80
CA HIS A 60 -17.13 -22.52 20.02
C HIS A 60 -18.41 -23.13 19.45
N ALA A 61 -18.27 -24.23 18.71
CA ALA A 61 -19.40 -24.81 17.99
C ALA A 61 -20.48 -25.32 18.97
N PRO A 62 -21.78 -25.15 18.68
CA PRO A 62 -22.86 -25.79 19.41
C PRO A 62 -22.93 -27.31 19.11
N PRO A 63 -23.61 -28.12 19.93
CA PRO A 63 -23.59 -29.57 19.82
C PRO A 63 -24.49 -29.96 18.65
N THR A 64 -24.00 -30.87 17.82
CA THR A 64 -24.73 -31.36 16.65
C THR A 64 -25.81 -32.38 17.02
N GLY A 65 -25.74 -32.96 18.24
CA GLY A 65 -26.68 -33.98 18.73
C GLY A 65 -26.23 -35.40 18.41
N ASP A 66 -25.22 -35.57 17.53
CA ASP A 66 -24.57 -36.83 17.23
C ASP A 66 -23.34 -37.03 18.12
N ALA A 67 -23.42 -37.99 19.05
CA ALA A 67 -22.39 -38.23 20.08
C ALA A 67 -21.00 -38.61 19.52
N GLU A 68 -20.91 -39.04 18.25
CA GLU A 68 -19.63 -39.30 17.56
C GLU A 68 -19.04 -38.07 16.86
N GLN A 69 -19.87 -37.15 16.32
CA GLN A 69 -19.40 -35.90 15.69
C GLN A 69 -19.01 -34.84 16.72
N ASP A 70 -19.65 -34.84 17.89
CA ASP A 70 -19.31 -33.93 19.01
C ASP A 70 -18.03 -34.34 19.78
N LYS A 71 -17.27 -35.34 19.33
CA LYS A 71 -15.94 -35.68 19.87
C LYS A 71 -14.88 -34.74 19.29
N THR A 72 -14.81 -33.52 19.81
CA THR A 72 -13.80 -32.51 19.48
C THR A 72 -12.83 -32.30 20.64
N ASP A 73 -11.59 -31.88 20.35
CA ASP A 73 -10.59 -31.47 21.35
C ASP A 73 -10.94 -30.11 22.02
N ASP A 74 -12.15 -29.56 21.82
CA ASP A 74 -12.56 -28.26 22.35
C ASP A 74 -13.00 -28.35 23.84
N PRO A 75 -12.28 -27.70 24.78
CA PRO A 75 -12.61 -27.70 26.21
C PRO A 75 -14.02 -27.21 26.55
N PHE A 76 -14.59 -26.31 25.75
CA PHE A 76 -15.94 -25.78 25.99
C PHE A 76 -17.04 -26.74 25.54
N GLN A 77 -16.84 -27.48 24.46
CA GLN A 77 -17.81 -28.50 24.02
C GLN A 77 -17.83 -29.69 24.98
N SER A 78 -16.66 -30.20 25.37
CA SER A 78 -16.53 -31.28 26.34
C SER A 78 -17.07 -30.86 27.71
N GLY A 79 -16.73 -29.65 28.17
CA GLY A 79 -17.29 -29.09 29.40
C GLY A 79 -18.82 -28.94 29.32
N ARG A 80 -19.36 -28.40 28.23
CA ARG A 80 -20.81 -28.23 28.07
C ARG A 80 -21.57 -29.56 28.15
N ARG A 81 -21.16 -30.58 27.38
CA ARG A 81 -21.84 -31.90 27.37
C ARG A 81 -21.89 -32.48 28.78
N TRP A 82 -20.75 -32.44 29.45
CA TRP A 82 -20.63 -32.86 30.84
C TRP A 82 -21.57 -32.07 31.75
N LEU A 83 -21.54 -30.74 31.71
CA LEU A 83 -22.35 -29.90 32.60
C LEU A 83 -23.85 -30.03 32.35
N ILE A 84 -24.31 -30.25 31.11
CA ILE A 84 -25.72 -30.50 30.80
C ILE A 84 -26.20 -31.79 31.47
N GLU A 85 -25.42 -32.87 31.38
CA GLU A 85 -25.73 -34.14 32.03
C GLU A 85 -25.82 -33.96 33.55
N GLN A 86 -24.80 -33.33 34.14
CA GLN A 86 -24.73 -33.12 35.60
C GLN A 86 -25.85 -32.19 36.11
N ARG A 87 -26.18 -31.15 35.35
CA ARG A 87 -27.31 -30.24 35.61
C ARG A 87 -28.64 -30.98 35.60
N ASN A 88 -28.83 -31.93 34.69
CA ASN A 88 -30.07 -32.71 34.59
C ASN A 88 -30.24 -33.68 35.77
N LEU A 89 -29.15 -34.30 36.25
CA LEU A 89 -29.17 -35.10 37.48
C LEU A 89 -29.65 -34.23 38.65
N LEU A 90 -29.09 -33.03 38.78
CA LEU A 90 -29.44 -32.12 39.88
C LEU A 90 -30.90 -31.64 39.81
N LYS A 91 -31.44 -31.39 38.61
CA LYS A 91 -32.88 -31.08 38.40
C LYS A 91 -33.80 -32.23 38.82
N ASN A 92 -33.33 -33.47 38.70
CA ASN A 92 -34.10 -34.66 39.05
C ASN A 92 -33.94 -35.06 40.53
N GLY A 93 -33.25 -34.25 41.33
CA GLY A 93 -32.99 -34.55 42.75
C GLY A 93 -31.87 -35.56 42.97
N GLU A 94 -31.02 -35.80 41.97
CA GLU A 94 -29.86 -36.69 42.05
C GLU A 94 -28.55 -35.90 42.23
N VAL A 95 -27.52 -36.56 42.77
CA VAL A 95 -26.20 -35.94 43.00
C VAL A 95 -25.36 -36.01 41.72
N PRO A 96 -24.78 -34.89 41.26
CA PRO A 96 -23.82 -34.88 40.16
C PRO A 96 -22.63 -35.84 40.39
N ARG A 97 -22.20 -36.51 39.32
CA ARG A 97 -21.10 -37.47 39.34
C ARG A 97 -19.74 -36.72 39.41
N PRO A 98 -18.74 -37.26 40.14
CA PRO A 98 -17.40 -36.71 40.11
C PRO A 98 -16.83 -36.71 38.69
N ASN A 99 -16.14 -35.63 38.30
CA ASN A 99 -15.40 -35.59 37.05
C ASN A 99 -14.18 -36.54 37.13
N GLN A 100 -14.16 -37.57 36.29
CA GLN A 100 -13.08 -38.58 36.21
C GLN A 100 -12.26 -38.46 34.90
N ASN A 101 -12.62 -37.52 34.02
CA ASN A 101 -11.95 -37.33 32.73
C ASN A 101 -10.61 -36.59 32.89
N ARG A 102 -9.61 -36.97 32.07
CA ARG A 102 -8.30 -36.30 32.00
C ARG A 102 -8.27 -35.09 31.04
N GLU A 103 -9.36 -34.84 30.33
CA GLU A 103 -9.48 -33.74 29.36
C GLU A 103 -9.82 -32.43 30.07
N LEU A 104 -9.16 -31.34 29.66
CA LEU A 104 -9.38 -30.00 30.21
C LEU A 104 -10.79 -29.52 29.85
N MET A 105 -11.62 -29.17 30.84
CA MET A 105 -12.97 -28.64 30.63
C MET A 105 -13.04 -27.16 31.02
N SER A 106 -13.65 -26.34 30.15
CA SER A 106 -13.86 -24.91 30.39
C SER A 106 -15.34 -24.56 30.39
N PHE A 107 -15.75 -23.69 31.31
CA PHE A 107 -17.14 -23.27 31.50
C PHE A 107 -17.21 -21.75 31.60
N ARG A 108 -18.15 -21.12 30.88
CA ARG A 108 -18.29 -19.65 30.91
C ARG A 108 -19.57 -19.22 31.60
N PHE A 109 -19.46 -18.25 32.50
CA PHE A 109 -20.55 -17.72 33.30
C PHE A 109 -20.51 -16.19 33.30
N ASP A 110 -21.67 -15.56 33.25
CA ASP A 110 -21.83 -14.12 33.41
C ASP A 110 -22.27 -13.83 34.86
N PHE A 111 -21.40 -13.20 35.65
CA PHE A 111 -21.66 -12.78 37.02
C PHE A 111 -21.99 -11.30 37.08
N GLY A 112 -23.21 -10.96 37.50
CA GLY A 112 -23.67 -9.58 37.66
C GLY A 112 -23.58 -9.08 39.10
N ALA A 113 -23.06 -7.87 39.29
CA ALA A 113 -23.14 -7.14 40.55
C ALA A 113 -23.80 -5.75 40.31
N PRO A 114 -24.71 -5.28 41.19
CA PRO A 114 -25.40 -3.99 40.99
C PRO A 114 -24.45 -2.79 40.85
N GLU A 115 -23.35 -2.79 41.58
CA GLU A 115 -22.41 -1.66 41.65
C GLU A 115 -21.46 -1.58 40.43
N ASP A 116 -21.10 -2.72 39.86
CA ASP A 116 -20.01 -2.81 38.88
C ASP A 116 -20.39 -3.47 37.54
N GLY A 117 -21.65 -3.88 37.38
CA GLY A 117 -22.15 -4.53 36.17
C GLY A 117 -21.76 -6.01 36.05
N THR A 118 -21.86 -6.54 34.83
CA THR A 118 -21.66 -7.97 34.53
C THR A 118 -20.22 -8.27 34.12
N ARG A 119 -19.61 -9.26 34.78
CA ARG A 119 -18.28 -9.81 34.49
C ARG A 119 -18.41 -11.20 33.90
N GLN A 120 -17.66 -11.46 32.84
CA GLN A 120 -17.64 -12.77 32.22
C GLN A 120 -16.50 -13.58 32.82
N ILE A 121 -16.80 -14.73 33.41
CA ILE A 121 -15.83 -15.60 34.08
C ILE A 121 -15.76 -16.93 33.35
N GLU A 122 -14.56 -17.29 32.94
CA GLU A 122 -14.20 -18.59 32.39
C GLU A 122 -13.58 -19.44 33.51
N LEU A 123 -14.25 -20.53 33.84
CA LEU A 123 -13.83 -21.49 34.86
C LEU A 123 -13.18 -22.67 34.20
N ILE A 124 -11.99 -23.01 34.65
CA ILE A 124 -11.27 -24.19 34.22
C ILE A 124 -11.27 -25.17 35.40
N ASP A 125 -11.94 -26.31 35.22
CA ASP A 125 -12.05 -27.35 36.24
C ASP A 125 -10.84 -28.28 36.17
N TYR A 126 -9.95 -28.20 37.15
CA TYR A 126 -8.75 -29.04 37.25
C TYR A 126 -9.00 -30.30 38.09
N SER A 127 -10.23 -30.83 38.06
CA SER A 127 -10.62 -32.07 38.75
C SER A 127 -9.76 -33.26 38.29
N GLY A 128 -9.16 -33.98 39.25
CA GLY A 128 -8.54 -35.30 39.01
C GLY A 128 -7.00 -35.34 39.03
N GLU A 129 -6.32 -34.20 39.02
CA GLU A 129 -4.85 -34.16 38.94
C GLU A 129 -4.14 -34.07 40.29
N LEU A 130 -4.87 -33.73 41.36
CA LEU A 130 -4.32 -33.53 42.70
C LEU A 130 -3.90 -34.81 43.41
N ILE A 131 -4.29 -35.99 42.89
CA ILE A 131 -4.30 -37.19 43.72
C ILE A 131 -3.02 -38.02 43.61
N ASN A 132 -2.22 -37.84 42.55
CA ASN A 132 -1.04 -38.68 42.30
C ASN A 132 0.25 -37.92 41.98
N MET A 133 0.31 -36.61 42.22
CA MET A 133 1.45 -35.76 41.83
C MET A 133 2.27 -35.32 43.05
N PRO A 134 3.62 -35.36 43.00
CA PRO A 134 4.47 -34.84 44.07
C PRO A 134 4.29 -33.31 44.22
N ALA A 135 4.61 -32.78 45.41
CA ALA A 135 4.40 -31.35 45.73
C ALA A 135 5.11 -30.40 44.75
N SER A 136 6.27 -30.79 44.22
CA SER A 136 7.08 -30.02 43.26
C SER A 136 6.42 -29.85 41.91
N ASP A 137 5.86 -30.93 41.38
CA ASP A 137 5.17 -30.91 40.10
C ASP A 137 3.84 -30.15 40.23
N LEU A 138 3.16 -30.28 41.38
CA LEU A 138 1.98 -29.49 41.71
C LEU A 138 2.31 -27.99 41.84
N ALA A 139 3.44 -27.65 42.45
CA ALA A 139 3.93 -26.27 42.52
C ALA A 139 4.26 -25.70 41.14
N ALA A 140 4.93 -26.47 40.27
CA ALA A 140 5.22 -26.08 38.90
C ALA A 140 3.94 -25.86 38.08
N LYS A 141 2.94 -26.72 38.24
CA LYS A 141 1.64 -26.59 37.57
C LYS A 141 0.84 -25.40 38.09
N LEU A 142 0.80 -25.20 39.40
CA LEU A 142 0.20 -24.00 40.00
C LEU A 142 0.86 -22.73 39.47
N ARG A 143 2.19 -22.73 39.28
CA ARG A 143 2.92 -21.60 38.69
C ARG A 143 2.48 -21.33 37.25
N ASP A 144 2.28 -22.37 36.45
CA ASP A 144 1.84 -22.22 35.06
C ASP A 144 0.39 -21.69 34.98
N HIS A 145 -0.50 -22.18 35.84
CA HIS A 145 -1.87 -21.67 35.92
C HIS A 145 -1.88 -20.22 36.43
N MET A 146 -1.01 -19.90 37.40
CA MET A 146 -0.72 -18.54 37.85
C MET A 146 0.02 -17.68 36.80
N ARG A 147 0.14 -18.10 35.53
CA ARG A 147 0.54 -17.24 34.42
C ARG A 147 -0.58 -16.97 33.43
N HIS A 148 -1.57 -17.86 33.38
CA HIS A 148 -2.60 -17.87 32.34
C HIS A 148 -4.02 -17.62 32.88
N CYS A 149 -4.20 -17.71 34.20
CA CYS A 149 -5.44 -17.35 34.88
C CYS A 149 -5.38 -15.90 35.41
N ASP A 150 -6.45 -15.46 36.04
CA ASP A 150 -6.57 -14.17 36.71
C ASP A 150 -6.83 -14.32 38.21
N GLY A 151 -7.15 -15.54 38.65
CA GLY A 151 -7.39 -15.89 40.04
C GLY A 151 -7.57 -17.39 40.26
N LEU A 152 -7.58 -17.79 41.53
CA LEU A 152 -7.72 -19.16 41.98
C LEU A 152 -8.95 -19.30 42.89
N LEU A 153 -9.70 -20.37 42.69
CA LEU A 153 -10.80 -20.77 43.56
C LEU A 153 -10.44 -22.09 44.23
N VAL A 154 -10.39 -22.12 45.55
CA VAL A 154 -10.04 -23.31 46.33
C VAL A 154 -11.26 -23.77 47.10
N LEU A 155 -11.75 -24.97 46.78
CA LEU A 155 -12.91 -25.58 47.40
C LEU A 155 -12.48 -26.41 48.60
N ALA A 156 -12.86 -25.96 49.79
CA ALA A 156 -12.69 -26.66 51.06
C ALA A 156 -14.05 -27.17 51.56
N GLU A 157 -14.10 -28.39 52.11
CA GLU A 157 -15.34 -28.92 52.68
C GLU A 157 -15.52 -28.45 54.13
N ALA A 158 -16.75 -28.04 54.45
CA ALA A 158 -17.15 -27.69 55.80
C ALA A 158 -17.11 -28.93 56.72
N PRO A 159 -16.43 -28.87 57.87
CA PRO A 159 -16.31 -30.01 58.77
C PRO A 159 -17.67 -30.37 59.38
N ARG A 160 -17.96 -31.67 59.45
CA ARG A 160 -19.15 -32.23 60.10
C ARG A 160 -19.12 -31.97 61.61
N ASN A 161 -20.30 -31.88 62.23
CA ASN A 161 -20.45 -31.60 63.67
C ASN A 161 -19.99 -32.76 64.57
N ASP A 162 -19.75 -33.96 64.01
CA ASP A 162 -19.42 -35.21 64.71
C ASP A 162 -17.92 -35.53 64.78
N GLY A 163 -17.04 -34.63 64.32
CA GLY A 163 -15.59 -34.71 64.53
C GLY A 163 -14.80 -35.61 63.56
N ALA A 164 -15.43 -36.23 62.55
CA ALA A 164 -14.74 -37.04 61.54
C ALA A 164 -14.01 -36.17 60.49
N SER A 165 -12.84 -35.61 60.84
CA SER A 165 -12.06 -34.69 59.99
C SER A 165 -10.82 -35.33 59.32
N ALA A 166 -10.61 -36.64 59.43
CA ALA A 166 -9.32 -37.27 59.10
C ALA A 166 -8.95 -37.26 57.59
N VAL A 167 -9.91 -37.44 56.69
CA VAL A 167 -9.64 -37.58 55.24
C VAL A 167 -9.37 -36.22 54.56
N LEU A 168 -9.96 -35.14 55.08
CA LEU A 168 -9.76 -33.79 54.55
C LEU A 168 -8.36 -33.22 54.83
N SER A 169 -7.66 -33.74 55.83
CA SER A 169 -6.34 -33.26 56.26
C SER A 169 -5.24 -33.52 55.22
N GLU A 170 -5.22 -34.69 54.57
CA GLU A 170 -4.10 -35.10 53.71
C GLU A 170 -3.99 -34.29 52.40
N GLU A 171 -5.12 -34.08 51.70
CA GLU A 171 -5.14 -33.35 50.42
C GLU A 171 -4.89 -31.85 50.62
N LEU A 172 -5.41 -31.31 51.72
CA LEU A 172 -5.18 -29.94 52.16
C LEU A 172 -3.70 -29.71 52.53
N HIS A 173 -3.03 -30.69 53.16
CA HIS A 173 -1.58 -30.63 53.41
C HIS A 173 -0.75 -30.68 52.12
N LYS A 174 -1.15 -31.45 51.09
CA LYS A 174 -0.46 -31.47 49.78
C LYS A 174 -0.51 -30.10 49.10
N LEU A 175 -1.68 -29.46 49.08
CA LEU A 175 -1.86 -28.10 48.56
C LEU A 175 -1.00 -27.09 49.34
N GLY A 176 -1.03 -27.14 50.68
CA GLY A 176 -0.18 -26.31 51.53
C GLY A 176 1.32 -26.51 51.27
N SER A 177 1.75 -27.74 50.99
CA SER A 177 3.15 -28.05 50.66
C SER A 177 3.58 -27.46 49.32
N ALA A 178 2.73 -27.53 48.30
CA ALA A 178 3.00 -26.90 47.01
C ALA A 178 3.12 -25.36 47.11
N PHE A 179 2.26 -24.72 47.92
CA PHE A 179 2.38 -23.27 48.20
C PHE A 179 3.63 -22.92 49.02
N ARG A 180 4.10 -23.80 49.92
CA ARG A 180 5.38 -23.63 50.63
C ARG A 180 6.57 -23.72 49.67
N GLU A 181 6.49 -24.57 48.65
CA GLU A 181 7.53 -24.68 47.63
C GLU A 181 7.58 -23.44 46.72
N LEU A 182 6.41 -22.95 46.29
CA LEU A 182 6.27 -21.66 45.61
C LEU A 182 6.85 -20.48 46.44
N LEU A 183 6.77 -20.57 47.77
CA LEU A 183 7.35 -19.59 48.70
C LEU A 183 8.87 -19.69 48.81
N ASN A 184 9.44 -20.90 48.81
CA ASN A 184 10.87 -21.14 49.05
C ASN A 184 11.74 -20.82 47.83
N GLU A 185 11.19 -20.88 46.61
CA GLU A 185 11.91 -20.50 45.37
C GLU A 185 11.98 -18.98 45.12
N ARG A 186 11.65 -18.16 46.12
CA ARG A 186 11.60 -16.68 46.05
C ARG A 186 12.97 -15.98 45.88
N ASP A 187 14.08 -16.71 45.71
CA ASP A 187 15.44 -16.17 45.57
C ASP A 187 15.71 -15.50 44.19
N GLY A 188 14.85 -14.54 43.81
CA GLY A 188 15.05 -13.64 42.68
C GLY A 188 13.80 -13.27 41.89
N ALA A 189 12.68 -13.96 42.12
CA ALA A 189 11.40 -13.68 41.46
C ALA A 189 10.37 -13.15 42.47
N THR A 190 9.87 -11.94 42.23
CA THR A 190 8.71 -11.38 42.92
C THR A 190 7.50 -12.30 42.71
N VAL A 191 7.14 -13.09 43.71
CA VAL A 191 5.88 -13.85 43.69
C VAL A 191 4.74 -12.86 43.55
N GLN A 192 3.98 -13.05 42.48
CA GLN A 192 2.90 -12.18 42.04
C GLN A 192 1.77 -12.16 43.08
N ASN A 193 1.18 -10.98 43.29
CA ASN A 193 -0.08 -10.86 44.00
C ASN A 193 -1.16 -11.56 43.18
N TRP A 194 -1.82 -12.58 43.76
CA TRP A 194 -2.84 -13.38 43.08
C TRP A 194 -4.08 -13.50 43.95
N PRO A 195 -5.29 -13.25 43.40
CA PRO A 195 -6.51 -13.39 44.16
C PRO A 195 -6.87 -14.86 44.34
N ILE A 196 -6.99 -15.30 45.59
CA ILE A 196 -7.38 -16.67 45.96
C ILE A 196 -8.64 -16.61 46.81
N ALA A 197 -9.76 -17.10 46.26
CA ALA A 197 -11.01 -17.23 46.98
C ALA A 197 -11.16 -18.67 47.50
N VAL A 198 -11.29 -18.83 48.81
CA VAL A 198 -11.48 -20.12 49.46
C VAL A 198 -12.97 -20.31 49.76
N LEU A 199 -13.59 -21.27 49.09
CA LEU A 199 -15.01 -21.56 49.20
C LEU A 199 -15.20 -22.72 50.20
N PHE A 200 -15.83 -22.45 51.33
CA PHE A 200 -16.17 -23.45 52.34
C PHE A 200 -17.53 -24.07 52.00
N ASN A 201 -17.51 -25.15 51.22
CA ASN A 201 -18.71 -25.80 50.71
C ASN A 201 -19.37 -26.74 51.70
N LYS A 202 -20.66 -27.00 51.51
CA LYS A 202 -21.54 -27.78 52.40
C LYS A 202 -21.77 -27.07 53.75
N TRP A 203 -21.77 -25.73 53.73
CA TRP A 203 -21.94 -24.92 54.93
C TRP A 203 -23.34 -25.04 55.56
N ASP A 204 -24.31 -25.54 54.81
CA ASP A 204 -25.65 -25.93 55.26
C ASP A 204 -25.65 -27.02 56.36
N ARG A 205 -24.52 -27.70 56.59
CA ARG A 205 -24.32 -28.56 57.77
C ARG A 205 -24.24 -27.80 59.10
N ARG A 206 -23.94 -26.49 59.03
CA ARG A 206 -23.71 -25.62 60.19
C ARG A 206 -24.75 -24.51 60.32
N SER A 207 -25.40 -24.14 59.22
CA SER A 207 -26.47 -23.13 59.16
C SER A 207 -27.78 -23.75 58.65
N ASP A 208 -28.91 -23.43 59.30
CA ASP A 208 -30.22 -23.85 58.81
C ASP A 208 -30.52 -23.20 57.45
N ALA A 209 -30.68 -24.03 56.41
CA ALA A 209 -30.91 -23.58 55.04
C ALA A 209 -32.28 -22.89 54.83
N SER A 210 -33.23 -23.07 55.75
CA SER A 210 -34.59 -22.50 55.65
C SER A 210 -34.65 -20.99 55.95
N HIS A 211 -33.67 -20.45 56.68
CA HIS A 211 -33.56 -19.04 57.07
C HIS A 211 -32.12 -18.52 56.91
N PHE A 212 -31.55 -18.67 55.72
CA PHE A 212 -30.15 -18.29 55.49
C PHE A 212 -29.93 -16.76 55.40
N SER A 213 -29.00 -16.24 56.20
CA SER A 213 -28.46 -14.88 56.13
C SER A 213 -26.97 -14.91 55.79
N HIS A 214 -26.57 -14.26 54.69
CA HIS A 214 -25.17 -14.22 54.24
C HIS A 214 -24.24 -13.62 55.29
N ALA A 215 -24.67 -12.55 55.96
CA ALA A 215 -23.88 -11.89 57.00
C ALA A 215 -23.67 -12.78 58.24
N GLU A 216 -24.70 -13.54 58.62
CA GLU A 216 -24.61 -14.48 59.75
C GLU A 216 -23.72 -15.67 59.41
N ALA A 217 -23.84 -16.21 58.20
CA ALA A 217 -23.00 -17.31 57.74
C ALA A 217 -21.52 -16.91 57.66
N GLN A 218 -21.23 -15.70 57.18
CA GLN A 218 -19.88 -15.16 57.16
C GLN A 218 -19.33 -14.99 58.59
N ALA A 219 -20.12 -14.45 59.51
CA ALA A 219 -19.74 -14.32 60.92
C ALA A 219 -19.49 -15.69 61.59
N GLN A 220 -20.29 -16.70 61.27
CA GLN A 220 -20.08 -18.07 61.75
C GLN A 220 -18.80 -18.70 61.18
N LEU A 221 -18.48 -18.46 59.91
CA LEU A 221 -17.23 -18.90 59.31
C LEU A 221 -16.04 -18.22 59.99
N ASP A 222 -16.12 -16.91 60.20
CA ASP A 222 -15.06 -16.16 60.90
C ASP A 222 -14.89 -16.68 62.33
N GLN A 223 -15.98 -16.90 63.07
CA GLN A 223 -15.91 -17.51 64.39
C GLN A 223 -15.25 -18.89 64.33
N PHE A 224 -15.64 -19.74 63.38
CA PHE A 224 -15.06 -21.07 63.18
C PHE A 224 -13.55 -21.04 62.94
N LEU A 225 -13.07 -20.13 62.08
CA LEU A 225 -11.63 -19.98 61.81
C LEU A 225 -10.83 -19.46 63.02
N HIS A 226 -11.49 -18.89 64.03
CA HIS A 226 -10.87 -18.41 65.27
C HIS A 226 -11.14 -19.32 66.48
N GLN A 227 -11.74 -20.51 66.29
CA GLN A 227 -11.98 -21.46 67.38
C GLN A 227 -10.66 -21.99 67.99
N SER A 228 -10.73 -22.44 69.25
CA SER A 228 -9.60 -23.03 69.97
C SER A 228 -9.95 -24.45 70.43
N PRO A 229 -9.22 -25.49 69.98
CA PRO A 229 -8.05 -25.45 69.08
C PRO A 229 -8.43 -25.02 67.64
N PRO A 230 -7.48 -24.41 66.89
CA PRO A 230 -7.74 -23.94 65.54
C PRO A 230 -8.06 -25.10 64.61
N PRO A 231 -9.02 -24.95 63.68
CA PRO A 231 -9.33 -26.01 62.73
C PRO A 231 -8.17 -26.22 61.75
N PRO A 232 -8.02 -27.43 61.16
CA PRO A 232 -6.94 -27.76 60.22
C PRO A 232 -6.81 -26.77 59.04
N HIS A 233 -7.92 -26.15 58.66
CA HIS A 233 -8.03 -25.19 57.58
C HIS A 233 -7.21 -23.91 57.81
N VAL A 234 -7.01 -23.51 59.08
CA VAL A 234 -6.29 -22.27 59.43
C VAL A 234 -4.80 -22.35 59.07
N GLU A 235 -4.16 -23.51 59.26
CA GLU A 235 -2.73 -23.67 58.94
C GLU A 235 -2.48 -23.37 57.46
N ILE A 236 -3.32 -23.91 56.58
CA ILE A 236 -3.18 -23.74 55.13
C ILE A 236 -3.55 -22.34 54.68
N LEU A 237 -4.60 -21.75 55.25
CA LEU A 237 -4.94 -20.36 55.00
C LEU A 237 -3.78 -19.42 55.34
N ASN A 238 -3.04 -19.69 56.42
CA ASN A 238 -1.85 -18.92 56.78
C ASN A 238 -0.70 -19.12 55.78
N ILE A 239 -0.47 -20.35 55.31
CA ILE A 239 0.52 -20.63 54.25
C ILE A 239 0.17 -19.85 52.98
N ILE A 240 -1.08 -19.93 52.53
CA ILE A 240 -1.54 -19.26 51.30
C ILE A 240 -1.46 -17.75 51.46
N ARG A 241 -1.91 -17.19 52.59
CA ARG A 241 -1.79 -15.74 52.88
C ARG A 241 -0.35 -15.25 52.87
N ASN A 242 0.58 -16.04 53.40
CA ASN A 242 2.01 -15.71 53.33
C ASN A 242 2.55 -15.79 51.88
N ALA A 243 1.99 -16.70 51.07
CA ALA A 243 2.37 -16.90 49.67
C ALA A 243 1.92 -15.77 48.75
N VAL A 244 0.69 -15.28 48.88
CA VAL A 244 0.12 -14.30 47.93
C VAL A 244 -0.19 -12.94 48.54
N GLY A 245 -0.07 -12.75 49.86
CA GLY A 245 -0.44 -11.54 50.59
C GLY A 245 -1.80 -11.68 51.29
N HIS A 246 -1.93 -11.07 52.48
CA HIS A 246 -3.13 -11.24 53.32
C HIS A 246 -4.40 -10.69 52.66
N GLU A 247 -4.33 -9.53 52.00
CA GLU A 247 -5.48 -8.95 51.30
C GLU A 247 -5.86 -9.66 50.00
N ASN A 248 -5.04 -10.62 49.55
CA ASN A 248 -5.24 -11.39 48.32
C ASN A 248 -5.90 -12.75 48.57
N VAL A 249 -6.33 -13.03 49.81
CA VAL A 249 -7.06 -14.26 50.17
C VAL A 249 -8.34 -13.92 50.94
N ALA A 250 -9.49 -14.39 50.45
CA ALA A 250 -10.78 -14.28 51.14
C ALA A 250 -11.49 -15.63 51.25
N CYS A 251 -12.29 -15.80 52.30
CA CYS A 251 -12.97 -17.04 52.64
C CYS A 251 -14.50 -16.82 52.62
N PHE A 252 -15.24 -17.70 51.96
CA PHE A 252 -16.67 -17.56 51.75
C PHE A 252 -17.42 -18.85 52.14
N PRO A 253 -18.47 -18.77 52.98
CA PRO A 253 -19.32 -19.91 53.27
C PRO A 253 -20.27 -20.14 52.09
N VAL A 254 -20.26 -21.35 51.52
CA VAL A 254 -21.08 -21.67 50.35
C VAL A 254 -21.83 -22.98 50.53
N SER A 255 -23.00 -23.08 49.89
CA SER A 255 -23.70 -24.36 49.74
C SER A 255 -24.31 -24.45 48.36
N ALA A 256 -23.93 -25.51 47.63
CA ALA A 256 -24.50 -25.82 46.32
C ALA A 256 -25.96 -26.28 46.41
N PHE A 257 -26.34 -27.01 47.44
CA PHE A 257 -27.70 -27.58 47.56
C PHE A 257 -28.62 -26.71 48.42
N GLY A 258 -28.09 -26.07 49.46
CA GLY A 258 -28.91 -25.50 50.52
C GLY A 258 -29.61 -26.61 51.30
N ALA A 259 -30.94 -26.63 51.31
CA ALA A 259 -31.69 -27.72 51.94
C ALA A 259 -31.41 -29.07 51.25
N HIS A 260 -31.04 -30.08 52.04
CA HIS A 260 -30.75 -31.43 51.57
C HIS A 260 -31.52 -32.48 52.37
N ARG A 261 -31.69 -33.68 51.79
CA ARG A 261 -32.19 -34.88 52.46
C ARG A 261 -31.11 -35.96 52.40
N LEU A 262 -31.08 -36.84 53.39
CA LEU A 262 -30.23 -38.02 53.36
C LEU A 262 -30.93 -39.17 52.63
N ARG A 263 -30.25 -39.73 51.63
CA ARG A 263 -30.63 -40.99 50.98
C ARG A 263 -30.27 -42.17 51.90
N SER A 264 -30.86 -43.34 51.67
CA SER A 264 -30.68 -44.55 52.50
C SER A 264 -29.23 -45.06 52.60
N ASP A 265 -28.35 -44.66 51.67
CA ASP A 265 -26.91 -44.94 51.66
C ASP A 265 -26.07 -43.84 52.31
N GLY A 266 -26.71 -42.85 52.94
CA GLY A 266 -26.05 -41.72 53.60
C GLY A 266 -25.62 -40.59 52.64
N ALA A 267 -25.96 -40.66 51.36
CA ALA A 267 -25.68 -39.58 50.41
C ALA A 267 -26.62 -38.38 50.61
N GLU A 268 -26.06 -37.17 50.64
CA GLU A 268 -26.80 -35.91 50.69
C GLU A 268 -27.39 -35.60 49.29
N VAL A 269 -28.71 -35.55 49.16
CA VAL A 269 -29.43 -35.19 47.91
C VAL A 269 -30.14 -33.84 48.06
N PRO A 270 -30.19 -33.00 47.00
CA PRO A 270 -30.79 -31.67 47.08
C PRO A 270 -32.33 -31.72 47.25
N VAL A 271 -32.89 -30.71 47.90
CA VAL A 271 -34.34 -30.45 47.96
C VAL A 271 -34.67 -29.23 47.10
N LEU A 272 -35.53 -29.43 46.10
CA LEU A 272 -36.00 -28.35 45.22
C LEU A 272 -37.29 -27.73 45.77
N HIS A 273 -37.33 -26.40 45.85
CA HIS A 273 -38.53 -25.62 46.21
C HIS A 273 -38.99 -24.83 44.99
N ASP A 274 -40.21 -25.09 44.51
CA ASP A 274 -40.76 -24.53 43.26
C ASP A 274 -39.80 -24.65 42.05
N GLY A 275 -39.11 -25.80 41.97
CA GLY A 275 -38.14 -26.09 40.90
C GLY A 275 -36.82 -25.32 40.99
N ARG A 276 -36.53 -24.64 42.11
CA ARG A 276 -35.28 -23.90 42.36
C ARG A 276 -34.49 -24.50 43.52
N LEU A 277 -33.17 -24.41 43.42
CA LEU A 277 -32.26 -24.74 44.53
C LEU A 277 -32.17 -23.58 45.51
N GLN A 278 -32.13 -23.90 46.81
CA GLN A 278 -31.87 -22.95 47.89
C GLN A 278 -30.36 -22.76 48.14
N SER A 279 -29.55 -22.82 47.07
CA SER A 279 -28.12 -22.57 47.17
C SER A 279 -27.84 -21.16 47.68
N PHE A 280 -26.73 -21.00 48.39
CA PHE A 280 -26.30 -19.71 48.92
C PHE A 280 -24.79 -19.54 48.84
N GLY A 281 -24.34 -18.30 48.83
CA GLY A 281 -22.91 -17.93 48.85
C GLY A 281 -22.15 -18.18 47.55
N LEU A 282 -22.80 -18.68 46.49
CA LEU A 282 -22.11 -19.19 45.29
C LEU A 282 -21.50 -18.08 44.44
N GLU A 283 -22.04 -16.87 44.47
CA GLU A 283 -21.57 -15.74 43.66
C GLU A 283 -20.41 -14.97 44.30
N ASP A 284 -20.36 -14.92 45.64
CA ASP A 284 -19.49 -14.04 46.42
C ASP A 284 -18.01 -14.19 46.08
N GLY A 285 -17.49 -15.42 46.14
CA GLY A 285 -16.07 -15.67 45.92
C GLY A 285 -15.60 -15.41 44.49
N PHE A 286 -16.47 -15.61 43.49
CA PHE A 286 -16.17 -15.37 42.08
C PHE A 286 -16.11 -13.87 41.78
N ILE A 287 -17.09 -13.11 42.27
CA ILE A 287 -17.14 -11.66 42.11
C ILE A 287 -15.96 -11.01 42.86
N TRP A 288 -15.67 -11.47 44.08
CA TRP A 288 -14.52 -10.98 44.85
C TRP A 288 -13.19 -11.26 44.13
N ALA A 289 -12.98 -12.47 43.61
CA ALA A 289 -11.75 -12.81 42.90
C ALA A 289 -11.53 -11.93 41.67
N ALA A 290 -12.57 -11.70 40.87
CA ALA A 290 -12.50 -10.82 39.71
C ALA A 290 -12.25 -9.35 40.10
N ARG A 291 -12.91 -8.84 41.14
CA ARG A 291 -12.68 -7.49 41.70
C ARG A 291 -11.24 -7.32 42.17
N ARG A 292 -10.69 -8.32 42.86
CA ARG A 292 -9.32 -8.26 43.37
C ARG A 292 -8.29 -8.37 42.25
N ALA A 293 -8.54 -9.19 41.22
CA ALA A 293 -7.69 -9.26 40.02
C ALA A 293 -7.55 -7.87 39.35
N ASP A 294 -8.66 -7.14 39.21
CA ASP A 294 -8.65 -5.78 38.67
C ASP A 294 -7.86 -4.80 39.55
N ALA A 295 -8.05 -4.85 40.87
CA ALA A 295 -7.30 -4.00 41.80
C ALA A 295 -5.79 -4.21 41.65
N LEU A 296 -5.36 -5.48 41.56
CA LEU A 296 -3.95 -5.82 41.40
C LEU A 296 -3.36 -5.35 40.06
N ARG A 297 -4.13 -5.39 38.97
CA ARG A 297 -3.70 -4.82 37.68
C ARG A 297 -3.53 -3.31 37.74
N VAL A 298 -4.42 -2.61 38.47
CA VAL A 298 -4.29 -1.16 38.70
C VAL A 298 -3.04 -0.86 39.53
N ASP A 299 -2.77 -1.63 40.58
CA ASP A 299 -1.57 -1.48 41.41
C ASP A 299 -0.29 -1.65 40.58
N GLN A 300 -0.22 -2.69 39.74
CA GLN A 300 0.90 -2.95 38.83
C GLN A 300 1.08 -1.81 37.82
N LEU A 301 -0.02 -1.29 37.28
CA LEU A 301 -0.01 -0.19 36.32
C LEU A 301 0.48 1.11 36.96
N GLU A 302 0.09 1.43 38.18
CA GLU A 302 0.59 2.60 38.92
C GLU A 302 2.08 2.46 39.26
N ALA A 303 2.54 1.27 39.65
CA ALA A 303 3.96 0.99 39.87
C ALA A 303 4.78 1.17 38.57
N ALA A 304 4.25 0.70 37.44
CA ALA A 304 4.84 0.92 36.12
C ALA A 304 4.86 2.41 35.73
N ALA A 305 3.76 3.13 35.97
CA ALA A 305 3.66 4.56 35.69
C ALA A 305 4.68 5.36 36.50
N ASN A 306 4.90 5.01 37.75
CA ASN A 306 5.89 5.66 38.62
C ASN A 306 7.33 5.36 38.18
N SER A 307 7.63 4.11 37.83
CA SER A 307 8.97 3.67 37.43
C SER A 307 9.36 4.02 35.98
N ALA A 308 8.40 4.38 35.12
CA ALA A 308 8.66 4.76 33.73
C ALA A 308 9.61 5.97 33.62
N SER A 309 10.67 5.84 32.82
CA SER A 309 11.63 6.92 32.61
C SER A 309 11.04 8.05 31.77
N TRP A 310 11.29 9.30 32.17
CA TRP A 310 11.01 10.49 31.35
C TRP A 310 12.08 10.72 30.28
N TRP A 311 13.26 10.07 30.40
CA TRP A 311 14.39 10.19 29.50
C TRP A 311 14.70 8.82 28.87
N ALA A 312 14.20 8.56 27.66
CA ALA A 312 14.48 7.32 26.91
C ALA A 312 14.94 7.66 25.48
N PHE A 313 15.95 8.53 25.38
CA PHE A 313 16.45 9.10 24.12
C PHE A 313 16.89 8.07 23.05
N PRO A 314 17.46 6.89 23.37
CA PRO A 314 17.95 5.96 22.34
C PRO A 314 16.86 5.20 21.56
N GLN A 315 15.66 5.00 22.12
CA GLN A 315 14.68 4.08 21.54
C GLN A 315 14.02 4.61 20.26
N LEU A 316 13.86 5.93 20.14
CA LEU A 316 13.30 6.58 18.95
C LEU A 316 14.25 6.62 17.74
N PHE A 317 15.57 6.50 17.96
CA PHE A 317 16.57 6.62 16.89
C PHE A 317 17.19 5.27 16.48
N PHE A 318 17.24 4.28 17.37
CA PHE A 318 17.96 3.02 17.11
C PHE A 318 17.07 1.80 16.83
N GLY A 319 15.75 1.95 16.69
CA GLY A 319 14.86 0.87 16.25
C GLY A 319 14.98 -0.42 17.08
N LEU A 320 15.09 -0.29 18.40
CA LEU A 320 15.21 -1.44 19.29
C LEU A 320 13.82 -2.07 19.54
N PRO A 321 13.74 -3.42 19.62
CA PRO A 321 12.47 -4.12 19.74
C PRO A 321 11.72 -3.79 21.04
N GLU A 322 10.40 -3.62 20.92
CA GLU A 322 9.50 -3.36 22.04
C GLU A 322 9.38 -4.59 22.96
N PRO A 323 9.41 -4.43 24.29
CA PRO A 323 9.04 -5.50 25.20
C PRO A 323 7.52 -5.63 25.31
N GLU A 324 6.99 -6.81 25.00
CA GLU A 324 5.62 -7.20 25.34
C GLU A 324 5.43 -7.27 26.86
N LEU A 325 4.29 -6.79 27.35
CA LEU A 325 3.91 -6.73 28.78
C LEU A 325 3.84 -8.10 29.50
N THR A 326 4.10 -9.22 28.81
CA THR A 326 3.88 -10.58 29.33
C THR A 326 5.15 -11.44 29.45
N LYS A 327 6.33 -10.96 29.03
CA LYS A 327 7.61 -11.68 29.20
C LYS A 327 8.74 -10.74 29.61
N GLU A 328 9.29 -10.91 30.81
CA GLU A 328 10.43 -10.10 31.26
C GLU A 328 11.79 -10.66 30.81
N PRO A 329 12.70 -9.81 30.27
CA PRO A 329 14.13 -10.07 30.16
C PRO A 329 14.95 -9.50 31.35
N SER A 330 16.17 -10.01 31.54
CA SER A 330 17.10 -9.76 32.68
C SER A 330 17.43 -8.29 33.05
N ASP A 331 17.68 -8.04 34.34
CA ASP A 331 17.77 -6.74 35.05
C ASP A 331 18.54 -5.56 34.43
N TRP A 332 19.64 -5.75 33.70
CA TRP A 332 20.32 -4.59 33.08
C TRP A 332 19.49 -4.01 31.92
N LYS A 333 18.63 -4.82 31.30
CA LYS A 333 17.66 -4.38 30.29
C LYS A 333 16.55 -3.54 30.92
N ARG A 334 16.17 -3.72 32.19
CA ARG A 334 15.14 -2.87 32.85
C ARG A 334 15.53 -1.38 32.90
N ARG A 335 16.82 -1.06 33.02
CA ARG A 335 17.31 0.33 33.03
C ARG A 335 17.39 0.97 31.63
N LEU A 336 17.44 0.16 30.58
CA LEU A 336 17.60 0.59 29.19
C LEU A 336 16.31 0.43 28.35
N LEU A 337 15.42 -0.47 28.78
CA LEU A 337 14.16 -0.90 28.17
C LEU A 337 13.01 -0.83 29.20
N GLY A 338 12.91 0.26 29.95
CA GLY A 338 11.72 0.50 30.79
C GLY A 338 10.45 0.49 29.93
N VAL A 339 9.31 0.15 30.54
CA VAL A 339 7.98 0.15 29.88
C VAL A 339 7.84 1.43 29.07
N SER A 340 7.67 1.30 27.76
CA SER A 340 7.57 2.48 26.90
C SER A 340 6.36 3.29 27.35
N ALA A 341 6.51 4.62 27.42
CA ALA A 341 5.39 5.48 27.80
C ALA A 341 4.20 5.30 26.83
N GLN A 342 4.46 4.83 25.60
CA GLN A 342 3.45 4.49 24.59
C GLN A 342 2.63 3.24 24.97
N SER A 343 3.26 2.12 25.32
CA SER A 343 2.53 0.91 25.71
C SER A 343 1.78 1.12 27.03
N GLY A 344 2.37 1.87 27.97
CA GLY A 344 1.72 2.27 29.23
C GLY A 344 0.43 3.10 29.01
N VAL A 345 0.40 4.00 28.02
CA VAL A 345 -0.80 4.79 27.66
C VAL A 345 -1.93 3.86 27.20
N ALA A 346 -1.64 2.91 26.30
CA ALA A 346 -2.65 2.00 25.76
C ALA A 346 -3.22 1.07 26.84
N SER A 347 -2.36 0.47 27.66
CA SER A 347 -2.78 -0.41 28.75
C SER A 347 -3.60 0.30 29.81
N ALA A 348 -3.19 1.52 30.22
CA ALA A 348 -3.93 2.32 31.18
C ALA A 348 -5.30 2.75 30.65
N TRP A 349 -5.38 3.07 29.35
CA TRP A 349 -6.62 3.45 28.69
C TRP A 349 -7.61 2.29 28.59
N ASN A 350 -7.12 1.10 28.24
CA ASN A 350 -7.95 -0.11 28.18
C ASN A 350 -8.50 -0.48 29.55
N LEU A 351 -7.69 -0.39 30.61
CA LEU A 351 -8.13 -0.67 31.97
C LEU A 351 -9.12 0.39 32.48
N TYR A 352 -8.87 1.68 32.22
CA TYR A 352 -9.77 2.79 32.55
C TYR A 352 -11.19 2.61 31.97
N ARG A 353 -11.29 2.10 30.74
CA ARG A 353 -12.59 1.89 30.05
C ARG A 353 -13.41 0.75 30.64
N ARG A 354 -12.80 -0.19 31.36
CA ARG A 354 -13.49 -1.36 31.96
C ARG A 354 -14.34 -0.98 33.17
N PHE A 355 -13.98 0.09 33.88
CA PHE A 355 -14.58 0.41 35.16
C PHE A 355 -15.79 1.39 35.05
N PRO A 356 -16.82 1.22 35.89
CA PRO A 356 -17.96 2.15 35.96
C PRO A 356 -17.54 3.59 36.25
N LYS A 357 -18.35 4.55 35.80
CA LYS A 357 -18.13 5.98 36.08
C LYS A 357 -18.24 6.22 37.59
N GLY A 358 -17.20 6.82 38.18
CA GLY A 358 -17.18 7.16 39.62
C GLY A 358 -16.46 6.16 40.52
N SER A 359 -16.10 4.97 40.02
CA SER A 359 -15.33 3.99 40.81
C SER A 359 -13.89 4.44 41.10
N GLU A 360 -13.36 4.05 42.26
CA GLU A 360 -11.99 4.37 42.69
C GLU A 360 -10.94 3.83 41.70
N LEU A 361 -11.09 2.57 41.26
CA LEU A 361 -10.19 1.92 40.31
C LEU A 361 -10.10 2.67 38.97
N ARG A 362 -11.20 3.28 38.53
CA ARG A 362 -11.22 4.13 37.33
C ARG A 362 -10.39 5.39 37.50
N GLN A 363 -10.50 6.06 38.65
CA GLN A 363 -9.74 7.27 38.94
C GLN A 363 -8.23 6.97 38.99
N ARG A 364 -7.87 5.88 39.66
CA ARG A 364 -6.49 5.39 39.76
C ARG A 364 -5.90 5.03 38.39
N SER A 365 -6.65 4.30 37.56
CA SER A 365 -6.25 3.99 36.18
C SER A 365 -6.06 5.26 35.32
N PHE A 366 -6.94 6.25 35.48
CA PHE A 366 -6.82 7.53 34.78
C PHE A 366 -5.60 8.33 35.23
N LYS A 367 -5.27 8.31 36.53
CA LYS A 367 -4.07 8.95 37.06
C LYS A 367 -2.80 8.34 36.46
N ALA A 368 -2.74 7.01 36.37
CA ALA A 368 -1.64 6.31 35.69
C ALA A 368 -1.56 6.70 34.21
N PHE A 369 -2.69 6.75 33.50
CA PHE A 369 -2.77 7.21 32.11
C PHE A 369 -2.24 8.66 31.94
N ALA A 370 -2.63 9.57 32.84
CA ALA A 370 -2.18 10.96 32.83
C ALA A 370 -0.66 11.07 33.05
N GLN A 371 -0.09 10.24 33.92
CA GLN A 371 1.35 10.19 34.15
C GLN A 371 2.12 9.69 32.93
N PHE A 372 1.66 8.59 32.30
CA PHE A 372 2.29 8.06 31.09
C PHE A 372 2.22 9.05 29.91
N SER A 373 1.04 9.66 29.69
CA SER A 373 0.87 10.65 28.62
C SER A 373 1.70 11.92 28.84
N GLY A 374 1.82 12.39 30.09
CA GLY A 374 2.71 13.50 30.43
C GLY A 374 4.17 13.19 30.14
N LYS A 375 4.66 12.01 30.52
CA LYS A 375 6.04 11.57 30.23
C LYS A 375 6.30 11.44 28.73
N LEU A 376 5.34 10.93 27.96
CA LEU A 376 5.43 10.84 26.50
C LEU A 376 5.52 12.22 25.84
N LEU A 377 4.75 13.20 26.32
CA LEU A 377 4.79 14.57 25.82
C LEU A 377 6.15 15.22 26.07
N VAL A 378 6.71 15.04 27.27
CA VAL A 378 8.06 15.54 27.61
C VAL A 378 9.11 14.92 26.69
N GLN A 379 9.03 13.61 26.44
CA GLN A 379 9.93 12.91 25.50
C GLN A 379 9.84 13.49 24.08
N ALA A 380 8.63 13.75 23.57
CA ALA A 380 8.43 14.34 22.25
C ALA A 380 9.00 15.77 22.15
N VAL A 381 8.82 16.59 23.18
CA VAL A 381 9.37 17.96 23.22
C VAL A 381 10.91 17.94 23.22
N LEU A 382 11.53 17.09 24.05
CA LEU A 382 12.99 17.02 24.15
C LEU A 382 13.66 16.40 22.92
N SER A 383 13.02 15.43 22.26
CA SER A 383 13.61 14.72 21.11
C SER A 383 13.44 15.45 19.78
N VAL A 384 12.41 16.26 19.62
CA VAL A 384 12.09 16.91 18.34
C VAL A 384 12.16 18.42 18.42
N VAL A 385 11.46 19.03 19.38
CA VAL A 385 11.31 20.49 19.42
C VAL A 385 12.62 21.17 19.79
N VAL A 386 13.35 20.64 20.78
CA VAL A 386 14.63 21.22 21.22
C VAL A 386 15.69 21.15 20.11
N PRO A 387 15.99 20.00 19.47
CA PRO A 387 16.99 19.94 18.40
C PRO A 387 16.62 20.79 17.18
N VAL A 388 15.35 20.81 16.77
CA VAL A 388 14.88 21.65 15.65
C VAL A 388 15.03 23.13 16.00
N GLY A 389 14.68 23.53 17.22
CA GLY A 389 14.89 24.89 17.71
C GLY A 389 16.36 25.31 17.69
N VAL A 390 17.26 24.42 18.12
CA VAL A 390 18.73 24.66 18.09
C VAL A 390 19.23 24.79 16.64
N LEU A 391 18.77 23.95 15.71
CA LEU A 391 19.15 24.03 14.30
C LEU A 391 18.67 25.34 13.66
N ILE A 392 17.44 25.76 13.93
CA ILE A 392 16.90 27.04 13.43
C ILE A 392 17.70 28.21 14.00
N ALA A 393 17.96 28.21 15.31
CA ALA A 393 18.74 29.28 15.95
C ALA A 393 20.18 29.35 15.41
N THR A 394 20.81 28.19 15.17
CA THR A 394 22.16 28.11 14.60
C THR A 394 22.18 28.63 13.16
N GLY A 395 21.23 28.21 12.32
CA GLY A 395 21.10 28.67 10.94
C GLY A 395 20.90 30.18 10.84
N LEU A 396 19.99 30.73 11.66
CA LEU A 396 19.73 32.17 11.74
C LEU A 396 20.97 32.95 12.23
N GLY A 397 21.71 32.42 13.20
CA GLY A 397 22.93 33.04 13.71
C GLY A 397 24.05 33.10 12.67
N ILE A 398 24.26 32.02 11.91
CA ILE A 398 25.24 31.96 10.83
C ILE A 398 24.88 32.95 9.72
N GLU A 399 23.61 32.99 9.28
CA GLU A 399 23.14 33.91 8.24
C GLU A 399 23.36 35.38 8.65
N THR A 400 22.99 35.72 9.89
CA THR A 400 23.18 37.08 10.43
C THR A 400 24.66 37.49 10.50
N HIS A 401 25.55 36.53 10.81
CA HIS A 401 26.99 36.79 10.81
C HIS A 401 27.53 37.13 9.41
N PHE A 402 27.14 36.36 8.39
CA PHE A 402 27.52 36.62 7.00
C PHE A 402 26.95 37.95 6.49
N ASP A 403 25.69 38.25 6.82
CA ASP A 403 25.05 39.51 6.44
C ASP A 403 25.76 40.72 7.05
N SER A 404 26.14 40.64 8.33
CA SER A 404 26.88 41.71 9.01
C SER A 404 28.23 41.97 8.32
N LYS A 405 28.94 40.91 7.93
CA LYS A 405 30.22 41.02 7.22
C LYS A 405 30.06 41.69 5.85
N ASN A 406 29.09 41.24 5.06
CA ASN A 406 28.85 41.78 3.72
C ASN A 406 28.30 43.21 3.75
N TYR A 407 27.45 43.53 4.73
CA TYR A 407 26.96 44.90 4.91
C TYR A 407 28.09 45.87 5.26
N ARG A 408 29.08 45.47 6.07
CA ARG A 408 30.26 46.30 6.34
C ARG A 408 31.06 46.60 5.07
N SER A 409 31.19 45.64 4.15
CA SER A 409 31.84 45.89 2.86
C SER A 409 31.04 46.84 1.97
N VAL A 410 29.70 46.76 2.00
CA VAL A 410 28.83 47.72 1.31
C VAL A 410 29.01 49.13 1.89
N LEU A 411 28.96 49.27 3.21
CA LEU A 411 29.16 50.57 3.87
C LEU A 411 30.55 51.17 3.59
N ALA A 412 31.59 50.34 3.52
CA ALA A 412 32.93 50.78 3.16
C ALA A 412 32.99 51.33 1.72
N ALA A 413 32.38 50.61 0.77
CA ALA A 413 32.28 51.06 -0.63
C ALA A 413 31.39 52.31 -0.78
N GLN A 414 30.33 52.43 0.03
CA GLN A 414 29.45 53.60 0.02
C GLN A 414 30.21 54.86 0.46
N LYS A 415 30.98 54.77 1.54
CA LYS A 415 31.71 55.91 2.12
C LYS A 415 32.93 56.35 1.30
N ASP A 416 33.44 55.49 0.42
CA ASP A 416 34.57 55.81 -0.44
C ASP A 416 34.07 56.49 -1.74
N PRO A 417 34.29 57.80 -1.96
CA PRO A 417 33.89 58.48 -3.19
C PRO A 417 34.67 58.02 -4.43
N ALA A 418 35.82 57.35 -4.27
CA ALA A 418 36.64 56.78 -5.34
C ALA A 418 36.50 55.25 -5.45
N ALA A 419 35.44 54.66 -4.87
CA ALA A 419 35.21 53.22 -4.90
C ALA A 419 35.32 52.64 -6.31
N SER A 420 36.06 51.53 -6.42
CA SER A 420 36.25 50.86 -7.72
C SER A 420 34.95 50.24 -8.25
N VAL A 421 34.85 50.12 -9.58
CA VAL A 421 33.69 49.48 -10.25
C VAL A 421 33.44 48.06 -9.72
N ALA A 422 34.50 47.31 -9.40
CA ALA A 422 34.40 45.96 -8.85
C ALA A 422 33.79 45.95 -7.43
N GLN A 423 34.16 46.91 -6.58
CA GLN A 423 33.57 47.05 -5.24
C GLN A 423 32.08 47.40 -5.32
N LEU A 424 31.70 48.33 -6.20
CA LEU A 424 30.29 48.70 -6.43
C LEU A 424 29.47 47.51 -6.97
N GLN A 425 30.02 46.75 -7.92
CA GLN A 425 29.35 45.56 -8.45
C GLN A 425 29.15 44.46 -7.39
N SER A 426 30.15 44.23 -6.53
CA SER A 426 30.04 43.24 -5.46
C SER A 426 28.98 43.62 -4.42
N GLY A 427 28.86 44.91 -4.09
CA GLY A 427 27.85 45.43 -3.18
C GLY A 427 26.44 45.32 -3.76
N GLU A 428 26.27 45.68 -5.04
CA GLU A 428 25.00 45.55 -5.76
C GLU A 428 24.50 44.11 -5.80
N ALA A 429 25.35 43.15 -6.18
CA ALA A 429 24.98 41.74 -6.27
C ALA A 429 24.53 41.16 -4.93
N TRP A 430 25.19 41.55 -3.82
CA TRP A 430 24.77 41.12 -2.49
C TRP A 430 23.46 41.79 -2.07
N LEU A 431 23.30 43.11 -2.28
CA LEU A 431 22.09 43.86 -1.94
C LEU A 431 20.87 43.37 -2.71
N GLU A 432 21.02 43.06 -4.00
CA GLU A 432 19.94 42.51 -4.84
C GLU A 432 19.49 41.14 -4.32
N LYS A 433 20.45 40.26 -3.98
CA LYS A 433 20.14 38.96 -3.38
C LYS A 433 19.49 39.08 -2.00
N TYR A 434 19.97 40.02 -1.17
CA TYR A 434 19.42 40.29 0.16
C TYR A 434 17.97 40.82 0.07
N PHE A 435 17.70 41.73 -0.86
CA PHE A 435 16.39 42.35 -1.05
C PHE A 435 15.35 41.36 -1.62
N THR A 436 15.75 40.53 -2.59
CA THR A 436 14.85 39.60 -3.31
C THR A 436 14.58 38.30 -2.57
N SER A 437 15.31 37.99 -1.49
CA SER A 437 15.14 36.76 -0.73
C SER A 437 13.78 36.67 0.01
N PRO A 438 13.21 35.47 0.25
CA PRO A 438 11.95 35.29 0.98
C PRO A 438 11.96 35.86 2.41
N ASN A 439 10.79 36.17 2.99
CA ASN A 439 10.66 36.87 4.28
C ASN A 439 11.28 36.14 5.49
N TYR A 440 11.44 34.82 5.44
CA TYR A 440 12.07 34.04 6.52
C TYR A 440 13.62 34.06 6.45
N ARG A 441 14.19 34.38 5.28
CA ARG A 441 15.63 34.59 5.09
C ARG A 441 16.01 35.98 5.59
N HIS A 442 17.17 36.09 6.23
CA HIS A 442 17.67 37.36 6.77
C HIS A 442 16.72 38.00 7.80
N TRP A 443 15.85 37.21 8.45
CA TRP A 443 14.82 37.72 9.36
C TRP A 443 15.40 38.52 10.54
N LEU A 444 16.49 38.03 11.14
CA LEU A 444 17.21 38.76 12.19
C LEU A 444 17.95 39.98 11.61
N SER A 445 18.64 39.82 10.49
CA SER A 445 19.40 40.90 9.82
C SER A 445 18.52 42.08 9.41
N THR A 446 17.29 41.82 8.93
CA THR A 446 16.32 42.86 8.54
C THR A 446 15.80 43.68 9.70
N LYS A 447 15.86 43.15 10.94
CA LYS A 447 15.47 43.86 12.16
C LYS A 447 16.64 44.54 12.89
N THR A 448 17.86 44.10 12.66
CA THR A 448 19.02 44.49 13.50
C THR A 448 20.18 45.12 12.73
N ILE A 449 20.31 44.87 11.43
CA ILE A 449 21.47 45.29 10.62
C ILE A 449 21.06 46.24 9.50
N LEU A 450 20.18 45.79 8.59
CA LEU A 450 19.80 46.54 7.39
C LEU A 450 18.37 46.21 7.00
N SER A 451 17.46 47.18 7.06
CA SER A 451 16.08 46.98 6.63
C SER A 451 15.99 46.82 5.11
N ARG A 452 14.91 46.18 4.61
CA ARG A 452 14.72 46.00 3.16
C ARG A 452 14.55 47.33 2.41
N VAL A 453 13.98 48.34 3.07
CA VAL A 453 13.81 49.68 2.49
C VAL A 453 15.17 50.37 2.33
N GLU A 454 16.01 50.31 3.36
CA GLU A 454 17.38 50.82 3.29
C GLU A 454 18.23 50.06 2.28
N ALA A 455 18.08 48.72 2.20
CA ALA A 455 18.78 47.91 1.20
C ALA A 455 18.40 48.28 -0.24
N ALA A 456 17.12 48.56 -0.51
CA ALA A 456 16.66 48.99 -1.83
C ALA A 456 17.20 50.38 -2.19
N ALA A 457 17.22 51.32 -1.24
CA ALA A 457 17.79 52.64 -1.46
C ALA A 457 19.30 52.58 -1.74
N LEU A 458 20.04 51.77 -0.98
CA LEU A 458 21.47 51.53 -1.21
C LEU A 458 21.75 50.84 -2.54
N LEU A 459 20.90 49.88 -2.94
CA LEU A 459 21.02 49.19 -4.22
C LEU A 459 20.92 50.18 -5.39
N GLU A 460 19.96 51.09 -5.33
CA GLU A 460 19.77 52.11 -6.35
C GLU A 460 20.93 53.11 -6.39
N GLU A 461 21.43 53.55 -5.22
CA GLU A 461 22.61 54.40 -5.12
C GLU A 461 23.84 53.76 -5.78
N PHE A 462 24.09 52.48 -5.51
CA PHE A 462 25.22 51.73 -6.08
C PHE A 462 25.09 51.57 -7.60
N ARG A 463 23.88 51.32 -8.10
CA ARG A 463 23.59 51.23 -9.54
C ARG A 463 23.89 52.55 -10.25
N ILE A 464 23.43 53.67 -9.71
CA ILE A 464 23.67 55.02 -10.23
C ILE A 464 25.18 55.33 -10.25
N ARG A 465 25.90 55.06 -9.15
CA ARG A 465 27.34 55.33 -9.08
C ARG A 465 28.15 54.46 -10.03
N ARG A 466 27.78 53.19 -10.21
CA ARG A 466 28.44 52.28 -11.15
C ARG A 466 28.20 52.71 -12.60
N ASP A 467 26.99 53.18 -12.91
CA ASP A 467 26.62 53.75 -14.21
C ASP A 467 27.53 54.94 -14.58
N ASP A 468 27.68 55.92 -13.68
CA ASP A 468 28.56 57.08 -13.90
C ASP A 468 30.05 56.72 -13.95
N ALA A 469 30.50 55.80 -13.07
CA ALA A 469 31.91 55.39 -13.02
C ALA A 469 32.36 54.66 -14.29
N LEU A 470 31.47 53.89 -14.93
CA LEU A 470 31.76 53.21 -16.20
C LEU A 470 31.68 54.16 -17.41
N TRP A 471 30.89 55.23 -17.33
CA TRP A 471 30.78 56.22 -18.40
C TRP A 471 31.93 57.22 -18.42
N LYS A 472 32.44 57.63 -17.25
CA LYS A 472 33.50 58.64 -17.12
C LYS A 472 34.73 58.42 -18.05
N PRO A 473 35.30 57.20 -18.18
CA PRO A 473 36.40 56.94 -19.11
C PRO A 473 36.04 57.15 -20.59
N VAL A 474 34.77 56.98 -20.97
CA VAL A 474 34.28 57.22 -22.35
C VAL A 474 34.32 58.72 -22.66
N ASN A 475 33.99 59.57 -21.70
CA ASN A 475 33.96 61.02 -21.87
C ASN A 475 35.36 61.65 -21.79
N ASP A 476 36.29 61.04 -21.05
CA ASP A 476 37.64 61.57 -20.83
C ASP A 476 38.62 61.21 -21.98
N THR A 477 38.31 60.24 -22.84
CA THR A 477 39.19 59.82 -23.95
C THR A 477 39.01 60.70 -25.20
N GLN A 478 40.13 61.19 -25.75
CA GLN A 478 40.14 61.92 -27.02
C GLN A 478 40.36 61.00 -28.24
N ASP A 479 40.73 59.74 -28.02
CA ASP A 479 40.92 58.75 -29.09
C ASP A 479 39.57 58.09 -29.48
N PRO A 480 39.11 58.24 -30.73
CA PRO A 480 37.83 57.70 -31.19
C PRO A 480 37.73 56.17 -31.15
N GLN A 481 38.85 55.45 -31.24
CA GLN A 481 38.85 53.97 -31.20
C GLN A 481 38.68 53.47 -29.76
N THR A 482 39.44 54.04 -28.83
CA THR A 482 39.31 53.77 -27.39
C THR A 482 37.92 54.18 -26.88
N ALA A 483 37.36 55.30 -27.36
CA ALA A 483 36.00 55.74 -27.03
C ALA A 483 34.92 54.73 -27.45
N GLU A 484 35.06 54.12 -28.64
CA GLU A 484 34.15 53.09 -29.12
C GLU A 484 34.20 51.82 -28.27
N GLU A 485 35.41 51.36 -27.92
CA GLU A 485 35.58 50.16 -27.10
C GLU A 485 34.98 50.33 -25.71
N LEU A 486 35.24 51.49 -25.08
CA LEU A 486 34.69 51.82 -23.77
C LEU A 486 33.16 52.01 -23.82
N ALA A 487 32.61 52.66 -24.85
CA ALA A 487 31.17 52.82 -25.03
C ALA A 487 30.44 51.48 -25.25
N ARG A 488 31.04 50.56 -26.00
CA ARG A 488 30.52 49.19 -26.17
C ARG A 488 30.55 48.41 -24.87
N LYS A 489 31.65 48.51 -24.11
CA LYS A 489 31.78 47.88 -22.80
C LYS A 489 30.74 48.42 -21.82
N TYR A 490 30.48 49.73 -21.83
CA TYR A 490 29.43 50.36 -21.04
C TYR A 490 28.03 49.81 -21.38
N LEU A 491 27.63 49.81 -22.66
CA LEU A 491 26.31 49.32 -23.09
C LEU A 491 26.09 47.83 -22.82
N SER A 492 27.16 47.02 -22.79
CA SER A 492 27.06 45.60 -22.42
C SER A 492 26.64 45.38 -20.95
N VAL A 493 26.92 46.36 -20.08
CA VAL A 493 26.59 46.31 -18.65
C VAL A 493 25.31 47.10 -18.35
N PHE A 494 25.10 48.24 -19.02
CA PHE A 494 23.95 49.13 -18.82
C PHE A 494 23.22 49.47 -20.15
N PRO A 495 22.46 48.53 -20.73
CA PRO A 495 21.79 48.75 -22.02
C PRO A 495 20.70 49.83 -21.97
N ALA A 496 20.10 50.05 -20.79
CA ALA A 496 19.14 51.11 -20.52
C ALA A 496 19.64 52.09 -19.43
N GLY A 497 20.96 52.21 -19.26
CA GLY A 497 21.57 53.17 -18.33
C GLY A 497 21.35 54.62 -18.76
N ARG A 498 21.69 55.57 -17.89
CA ARG A 498 21.44 57.00 -18.15
C ARG A 498 22.22 57.52 -19.36
N HIS A 499 23.40 56.94 -19.63
CA HIS A 499 24.25 57.32 -20.77
C HIS A 499 24.08 56.40 -21.98
N SER A 500 23.09 55.49 -21.96
CA SER A 500 22.85 54.52 -23.05
C SER A 500 22.59 55.18 -24.41
N SER A 501 21.85 56.29 -24.42
CA SER A 501 21.56 57.06 -25.64
C SER A 501 22.81 57.71 -26.23
N GLU A 502 23.70 58.23 -25.39
CA GLU A 502 24.96 58.86 -25.83
C GLU A 502 25.97 57.80 -26.30
N ALA A 503 26.08 56.69 -25.57
CA ALA A 503 26.89 55.53 -25.97
C ALA A 503 26.41 54.96 -27.32
N ALA A 504 25.09 54.86 -27.52
CA ALA A 504 24.51 54.36 -28.76
C ALA A 504 24.80 55.28 -29.95
N LYS A 505 24.75 56.61 -29.75
CA LYS A 505 25.14 57.59 -30.77
C LYS A 505 26.62 57.46 -31.15
N LEU A 506 27.51 57.39 -30.16
CA LEU A 506 28.95 57.23 -30.40
C LEU A 506 29.29 55.94 -31.16
N LEU A 507 28.63 54.83 -30.82
CA LEU A 507 28.79 53.57 -31.54
C LEU A 507 28.25 53.66 -32.97
N ALA A 508 27.10 54.31 -33.18
CA ALA A 508 26.55 54.50 -34.52
C ALA A 508 27.47 55.35 -35.41
N GLU A 509 28.07 56.42 -34.86
CA GLU A 509 29.06 57.25 -35.56
C GLU A 509 30.36 56.50 -35.86
N ALA A 510 30.86 55.71 -34.91
CA ALA A 510 32.04 54.87 -35.11
C ALA A 510 31.79 53.78 -36.16
N GLU A 511 30.60 53.19 -36.16
CA GLU A 511 30.17 52.20 -37.14
C GLU A 511 30.07 52.82 -38.53
N GLN A 512 29.52 54.03 -38.65
CA GLN A 512 29.52 54.79 -39.91
C GLN A 512 30.94 55.01 -40.46
N ARG A 513 31.90 55.41 -39.61
CA ARG A 513 33.32 55.57 -40.01
C ARG A 513 33.95 54.25 -40.49
N LYS A 514 33.70 53.14 -39.78
CA LYS A 514 34.19 51.81 -40.16
C LYS A 514 33.58 51.30 -41.46
N ARG A 515 32.28 51.53 -41.66
CA ARG A 515 31.57 51.20 -42.90
C ARG A 515 32.15 51.96 -44.09
N GLU A 516 32.46 53.24 -43.93
CA GLU A 516 33.11 54.04 -44.99
C GLU A 516 34.54 53.56 -45.30
N LEU A 517 35.36 53.31 -44.27
CA LEU A 517 36.72 52.78 -44.45
C LEU A 517 36.70 51.43 -45.17
N ARG A 518 35.79 50.54 -44.76
CA ARG A 518 35.62 49.21 -45.37
C ARG A 518 35.15 49.31 -46.82
N ASN A 519 34.30 50.27 -47.17
CA ASN A 519 33.97 50.55 -48.58
C ASN A 519 35.22 50.96 -49.39
N ARG A 520 36.11 51.79 -48.84
CA ARG A 520 37.36 52.19 -49.52
C ARG A 520 38.33 51.02 -49.68
N GLU A 521 38.59 50.26 -48.61
CA GLU A 521 39.46 49.07 -48.65
C GLU A 521 38.94 48.00 -49.62
N TYR A 522 37.62 47.78 -49.64
CA TYR A 522 36.97 46.86 -50.56
C TYR A 522 37.17 47.26 -52.03
N LEU A 523 37.06 48.56 -52.34
CA LEU A 523 37.33 49.05 -53.68
C LEU A 523 38.80 48.92 -54.09
N GLU A 524 39.76 49.08 -53.15
CA GLU A 524 41.18 48.82 -53.42
C GLU A 524 41.50 47.33 -53.61
N GLN A 525 40.85 46.44 -52.86
CA GLN A 525 40.96 45.00 -53.10
C GLN A 525 40.40 44.61 -54.47
N ILE A 526 39.28 45.21 -54.89
CA ILE A 526 38.73 45.03 -56.23
C ILE A 526 39.70 45.56 -57.30
N ALA A 527 40.35 46.71 -57.07
CA ALA A 527 41.34 47.25 -58.00
C ALA A 527 42.49 46.25 -58.26
N LEU A 528 43.02 45.64 -57.19
CA LEU A 528 44.04 44.59 -57.29
C LEU A 528 43.55 43.33 -58.04
N GLN A 529 42.27 42.96 -57.87
CA GLN A 529 41.68 41.84 -58.60
C GLN A 529 41.52 42.12 -60.09
N ILE A 530 41.19 43.37 -60.46
CA ILE A 530 41.10 43.80 -61.88
C ILE A 530 42.50 43.77 -62.53
N ASP A 531 43.54 44.19 -61.81
CA ASP A 531 44.92 44.20 -62.31
C ASP A 531 45.51 42.79 -62.47
N ALA A 532 45.24 41.88 -61.53
CA ALA A 532 45.68 40.49 -61.58
C ALA A 532 44.92 39.63 -62.62
N PHE A 533 43.87 40.16 -63.23
CA PHE A 533 42.99 39.41 -64.12
C PHE A 533 43.59 39.22 -65.53
N ALA A 534 43.99 37.99 -65.82
CA ALA A 534 44.53 37.57 -67.12
C ALA A 534 43.39 37.27 -68.13
N PRO A 535 43.40 37.88 -69.33
CA PRO A 535 42.38 37.65 -70.36
C PRO A 535 42.67 36.30 -71.06
N THR A 536 42.00 35.23 -70.65
CA THR A 536 42.07 33.88 -71.25
C THR A 536 40.64 33.35 -71.47
N ALA A 537 40.46 32.32 -72.32
CA ALA A 537 39.13 31.78 -72.67
C ALA A 537 38.29 31.35 -71.45
N ASP A 538 38.94 30.67 -70.50
CA ASP A 538 38.34 30.16 -69.26
C ASP A 538 38.11 31.25 -68.20
N ALA A 539 38.58 32.48 -68.44
CA ALA A 539 38.34 33.61 -67.55
C ALA A 539 36.89 34.08 -67.72
N SER A 540 36.01 33.57 -66.85
CA SER A 540 34.57 33.77 -66.99
C SER A 540 34.15 35.26 -67.04
N PRO A 541 33.34 35.69 -68.01
CA PRO A 541 32.55 36.91 -67.96
C PRO A 541 31.68 36.99 -66.72
N ALA A 542 31.33 35.85 -66.12
CA ALA A 542 30.69 35.83 -64.82
C ALA A 542 31.61 36.40 -63.73
N ARG A 543 32.94 36.17 -63.76
CA ARG A 543 33.90 36.82 -62.87
C ARG A 543 34.02 38.31 -63.17
N LEU A 544 34.13 38.73 -64.43
CA LEU A 544 34.18 40.16 -64.77
C LEU A 544 32.88 40.91 -64.44
N GLN A 545 31.73 40.30 -64.71
CA GLN A 545 30.41 40.80 -64.33
C GLN A 545 30.26 40.82 -62.81
N ALA A 546 30.71 39.77 -62.10
CA ALA A 546 30.71 39.75 -60.65
C ALA A 546 31.63 40.81 -60.05
N ILE A 547 32.79 41.10 -60.66
CA ILE A 547 33.68 42.18 -60.25
C ILE A 547 33.02 43.55 -60.56
N SER A 548 32.32 43.69 -61.69
CA SER A 548 31.54 44.91 -62.04
C SER A 548 30.38 45.16 -61.08
N ASP A 549 29.64 44.11 -60.75
CA ASP A 549 28.53 44.14 -59.80
C ASP A 549 29.07 44.36 -58.37
N ALA A 550 30.23 43.79 -58.04
CA ALA A 550 30.94 44.04 -56.78
C ALA A 550 31.36 45.50 -56.63
N ILE A 551 31.81 46.18 -57.70
CA ILE A 551 32.09 47.63 -57.65
C ILE A 551 30.83 48.42 -57.24
N LEU A 552 29.65 48.03 -57.73
CA LEU A 552 28.38 48.68 -57.40
C LEU A 552 27.86 48.34 -56.01
N ALA A 553 28.04 47.08 -55.63
CA ALA A 553 27.48 46.49 -54.43
C ALA A 553 28.32 46.78 -53.18
N VAL A 554 29.21 47.80 -53.20
CA VAL A 554 30.07 48.20 -52.07
C VAL A 554 29.37 47.90 -50.74
N PRO A 555 30.04 47.23 -49.78
CA PRO A 555 29.38 46.57 -48.65
C PRO A 555 28.33 47.42 -47.91
N PHE A 556 28.50 48.74 -47.90
CA PHE A 556 27.56 49.70 -47.33
C PHE A 556 27.18 50.80 -48.35
N PRO A 557 26.20 50.55 -49.25
CA PRO A 557 25.89 51.41 -50.42
C PRO A 557 25.16 52.72 -50.08
N ASP A 558 24.65 52.83 -48.87
CA ASP A 558 24.01 53.97 -48.21
C ASP A 558 25.03 55.03 -47.74
N MET A 559 26.31 54.66 -47.58
CA MET A 559 27.39 55.54 -47.13
C MET A 559 28.25 56.03 -48.32
N ARG A 560 27.66 56.86 -49.18
CA ARG A 560 28.30 57.39 -50.41
C ARG A 560 29.04 58.70 -50.16
N SER A 561 30.27 58.64 -49.66
CA SER A 561 31.14 59.81 -49.73
C SER A 561 31.62 60.05 -51.16
N GLN A 562 31.87 61.33 -51.50
CA GLN A 562 32.30 61.71 -52.85
C GLN A 562 33.55 60.95 -53.32
N SER A 563 34.42 60.54 -52.39
CA SER A 563 35.61 59.74 -52.66
C SER A 563 35.31 58.32 -53.16
N VAL A 564 34.32 57.64 -52.58
CA VAL A 564 33.92 56.27 -52.95
C VAL A 564 33.28 56.26 -54.35
N VAL A 565 32.43 57.24 -54.64
CA VAL A 565 31.75 57.38 -55.94
C VAL A 565 32.76 57.63 -57.09
N ASN A 566 33.76 58.48 -56.85
CA ASN A 566 34.79 58.75 -57.84
C ASN A 566 35.61 57.49 -58.15
N ARG A 567 36.00 56.71 -57.14
CA ARG A 567 36.78 55.47 -57.32
C ARG A 567 36.00 54.36 -58.02
N GLN A 568 34.70 54.20 -57.73
CA GLN A 568 33.82 53.27 -58.45
C GLN A 568 33.77 53.57 -59.96
N THR A 569 33.73 54.85 -60.31
CA THR A 569 33.64 55.30 -61.71
C THR A 569 34.92 54.97 -62.49
N GLU A 570 36.09 55.12 -61.85
CA GLU A 570 37.38 54.78 -62.43
C GLU A 570 37.53 53.27 -62.69
N LEU A 571 37.24 52.41 -61.70
CA LEU A 571 37.39 50.95 -61.83
C LEU A 571 36.46 50.33 -62.89
N ARG A 572 35.28 50.92 -63.10
CA ARG A 572 34.34 50.49 -64.15
C ARG A 572 34.88 50.68 -65.56
N SER A 573 35.68 51.71 -65.79
CA SER A 573 36.30 51.95 -67.08
C SER A 573 37.35 50.89 -67.44
N LEU A 574 38.03 50.32 -66.43
CA LEU A 574 39.04 49.27 -66.60
C LEU A 574 38.42 47.90 -66.91
N ILE A 575 37.29 47.57 -66.28
CA ILE A 575 36.54 46.32 -66.56
C ILE A 575 36.01 46.30 -67.99
N ALA A 576 35.46 47.43 -68.47
CA ALA A 576 34.94 47.53 -69.84
C ALA A 576 36.00 47.18 -70.90
N LYS A 577 37.28 47.48 -70.61
CA LYS A 577 38.41 47.18 -71.49
C LYS A 577 38.83 45.70 -71.47
N LYS A 578 38.67 44.99 -70.35
CA LYS A 578 38.97 43.56 -70.20
C LYS A 578 37.86 42.67 -70.78
N GLN A 579 36.60 43.11 -70.70
CA GLN A 579 35.44 42.39 -71.24
C GLN A 579 35.55 42.16 -72.75
N ALA A 580 36.00 43.18 -73.50
CA ALA A 580 36.19 43.08 -74.94
C ALA A 580 37.24 42.04 -75.39
N GLN A 581 38.15 41.61 -74.49
CA GLN A 581 39.19 40.62 -74.78
C GLN A 581 38.75 39.17 -74.53
N ILE A 582 37.67 38.95 -73.77
CA ILE A 582 37.17 37.61 -73.42
C ILE A 582 36.04 37.13 -74.33
N ASP A 583 35.23 38.06 -74.85
CA ASP A 583 34.11 37.72 -75.74
C ASP A 583 34.56 37.00 -77.03
N ASP A 584 35.83 37.13 -77.41
CA ASP A 584 36.44 36.47 -78.57
C ASP A 584 36.86 35.01 -78.27
N ALA A 585 37.13 34.68 -77.01
CA ALA A 585 37.66 33.39 -76.58
C ALA A 585 36.56 32.38 -76.15
N LYS A 586 35.34 32.88 -75.86
CA LYS A 586 34.27 32.15 -75.19
C LYS A 586 33.37 31.25 -76.06
N LYS A 587 33.42 31.39 -77.39
CA LYS A 587 32.57 30.62 -78.31
C LYS A 587 32.88 29.11 -78.34
N HIS A 588 34.04 28.68 -77.83
CA HIS A 588 34.50 27.29 -77.91
C HIS A 588 34.27 26.44 -76.63
N GLU A 589 34.07 27.06 -75.46
CA GLU A 589 34.09 26.37 -74.14
C GLU A 589 32.68 25.97 -73.61
N ASP A 590 31.65 26.79 -73.88
CA ASP A 590 30.27 26.61 -73.37
C ASP A 590 29.59 25.30 -73.84
N SER A 591 30.03 24.72 -74.95
CA SER A 591 29.50 23.46 -75.51
C SER A 591 29.92 22.20 -74.72
N GLN A 592 31.07 22.22 -74.04
CA GLN A 592 31.58 21.07 -73.26
C GLN A 592 30.99 21.00 -71.85
N ARG A 593 30.80 22.16 -71.20
CA ARG A 593 30.27 22.27 -69.84
C ARG A 593 28.80 21.83 -69.73
N PHE A 594 28.01 22.05 -70.76
CA PHE A 594 26.60 21.64 -70.82
C PHE A 594 26.43 20.12 -70.73
N LYS A 595 27.23 19.34 -71.48
CA LYS A 595 27.18 17.87 -71.48
C LYS A 595 27.55 17.29 -70.10
N GLN A 596 28.54 17.86 -69.42
CA GLN A 596 28.96 17.40 -68.08
C GLN A 596 27.88 17.64 -67.01
N ASN A 597 27.23 18.81 -67.02
CA ASN A 597 26.16 19.13 -66.08
C ASN A 597 24.93 18.23 -66.26
N TYR A 598 24.60 17.88 -67.50
CA TYR A 598 23.52 16.93 -67.77
C TYR A 598 23.84 15.53 -67.21
N VAL A 599 25.06 15.02 -67.47
CA VAL A 599 25.48 13.68 -67.02
C VAL A 599 25.48 13.59 -65.48
N SER A 600 25.96 14.62 -64.78
CA SER A 600 26.00 14.63 -63.31
C SER A 600 24.60 14.63 -62.68
N LEU A 601 23.65 15.40 -63.24
CA LEU A 601 22.26 15.40 -62.76
C LEU A 601 21.56 14.05 -62.98
N MET A 602 21.82 13.39 -64.12
CA MET A 602 21.29 12.05 -64.39
C MET A 602 21.91 10.97 -63.49
N GLN A 603 23.20 11.09 -63.14
CA GLN A 603 23.85 10.21 -62.15
C GLN A 603 23.29 10.41 -60.73
N ALA A 604 23.02 11.66 -60.35
CA ALA A 604 22.36 12.00 -59.08
C ALA A 604 20.86 11.65 -59.05
N LYS A 605 20.32 11.02 -60.11
CA LYS A 605 18.90 10.70 -60.29
C LYS A 605 17.99 11.94 -60.15
N ASN A 606 18.48 13.14 -60.46
CA ASN A 606 17.72 14.40 -60.37
C ASN A 606 17.03 14.72 -61.70
N ILE A 607 15.93 14.01 -61.94
CA ILE A 607 15.19 14.03 -63.21
C ILE A 607 14.62 15.41 -63.54
N LEU A 608 14.08 16.12 -62.55
CA LEU A 608 13.42 17.41 -62.79
C LEU A 608 14.40 18.50 -63.24
N GLU A 609 15.55 18.60 -62.58
CA GLU A 609 16.58 19.58 -62.94
C GLU A 609 17.29 19.19 -64.24
N ALA A 610 17.50 17.90 -64.50
CA ALA A 610 17.99 17.43 -65.80
C ALA A 610 17.02 17.78 -66.95
N ALA A 611 15.70 17.64 -66.74
CA ALA A 611 14.68 18.04 -67.71
C ALA A 611 14.67 19.55 -67.96
N LYS A 612 14.76 20.38 -66.91
CA LYS A 612 14.84 21.85 -67.04
C LYS A 612 16.11 22.28 -67.78
N LEU A 613 17.24 21.64 -67.49
CA LEU A 613 18.51 21.94 -68.14
C LEU A 613 18.47 21.63 -69.65
N LEU A 614 17.87 20.50 -70.04
CA LEU A 614 17.63 20.18 -71.44
C LEU A 614 16.64 21.18 -72.08
N ASP A 615 15.53 21.46 -71.42
CA ASP A 615 14.48 22.33 -71.95
C ASP A 615 14.94 23.78 -72.16
N GLY A 616 15.83 24.27 -71.29
CA GLY A 616 16.40 25.62 -71.35
C GLY A 616 17.48 25.82 -72.41
N ARG A 617 17.91 24.78 -73.14
CA ARG A 617 18.94 24.91 -74.18
C ARG A 617 18.37 25.58 -75.42
N SER A 618 18.87 26.77 -75.75
CA SER A 618 18.46 27.55 -76.94
C SER A 618 18.95 26.98 -78.26
N VAL A 619 20.12 26.32 -78.26
CA VAL A 619 20.77 25.75 -79.45
C VAL A 619 20.47 24.26 -79.53
N LYS A 620 19.70 23.85 -80.54
CA LYS A 620 19.31 22.45 -80.81
C LYS A 620 20.29 21.79 -81.80
N ASP A 621 21.52 21.61 -81.35
CA ASP A 621 22.58 20.95 -82.11
C ASP A 621 22.53 19.42 -81.96
N ALA A 622 23.41 18.70 -82.66
CA ALA A 622 23.46 17.23 -82.61
C ALA A 622 23.68 16.67 -81.19
N GLN A 623 24.39 17.41 -80.32
CA GLN A 623 24.63 17.03 -78.94
C GLN A 623 23.36 17.16 -78.09
N PHE A 624 22.46 18.12 -78.38
CA PHE A 624 21.16 18.21 -77.73
C PHE A 624 20.28 16.99 -78.00
N GLU A 625 20.19 16.53 -79.24
CA GLU A 625 19.36 15.37 -79.60
C GLU A 625 19.92 14.06 -79.00
N GLU A 626 21.24 13.92 -78.86
CA GLU A 626 21.89 12.81 -78.14
C GLU A 626 21.41 12.73 -76.67
N LEU A 627 21.49 13.85 -75.94
CA LEU A 627 21.14 13.90 -74.51
C LEU A 627 19.62 13.81 -74.28
N ARG A 628 18.82 14.34 -75.22
CA ARG A 628 17.37 14.19 -75.21
C ARG A 628 16.96 12.72 -75.32
N SER A 629 17.61 11.95 -76.21
CA SER A 629 17.37 10.52 -76.36
C SER A 629 17.78 9.73 -75.11
N ASP A 630 18.93 10.05 -74.50
CA ASP A 630 19.36 9.43 -73.24
C ASP A 630 18.37 9.70 -72.10
N PHE A 631 17.86 10.93 -72.01
CA PHE A 631 16.89 11.33 -70.99
C PHE A 631 15.59 10.54 -71.11
N ALA A 632 15.04 10.44 -72.32
CA ALA A 632 13.79 9.74 -72.60
C ALA A 632 13.87 8.25 -72.26
N ARG A 633 15.04 7.64 -72.44
CA ARG A 633 15.28 6.21 -72.16
C ARG A 633 15.42 5.92 -70.68
N ARG A 634 16.25 6.68 -69.95
CA ARG A 634 16.65 6.36 -68.56
C ARG A 634 15.65 6.84 -67.51
N THR A 635 14.87 7.86 -67.83
CA THR A 635 13.95 8.49 -66.86
C THR A 635 12.89 7.53 -66.31
N PRO A 636 12.17 6.72 -67.12
CA PRO A 636 11.21 5.76 -66.61
C PRO A 636 11.85 4.75 -65.64
N GLU A 637 13.00 4.18 -66.00
CA GLU A 637 13.72 3.20 -65.16
C GLU A 637 14.13 3.80 -63.81
N ILE A 638 14.68 5.01 -63.81
CA ILE A 638 15.12 5.69 -62.59
C ILE A 638 13.92 5.98 -61.67
N ILE A 639 12.78 6.41 -62.23
CA ILE A 639 11.57 6.67 -61.45
C ILE A 639 11.01 5.38 -60.86
N GLN A 640 10.95 4.29 -61.65
CA GLN A 640 10.46 2.99 -61.18
C GLN A 640 11.32 2.45 -60.03
N VAL A 641 12.65 2.52 -60.15
CA VAL A 641 13.58 2.11 -59.08
C VAL A 641 13.39 2.97 -57.84
N LYS A 642 13.36 4.30 -57.97
CA LYS A 642 13.13 5.21 -56.84
C LYS A 642 11.82 4.94 -56.10
N ALA A 643 10.74 4.68 -56.85
CA ALA A 643 9.45 4.39 -56.27
C ALA A 643 9.47 3.06 -55.49
N ARG A 644 10.11 2.02 -56.03
CA ARG A 644 10.23 0.70 -55.38
C ARG A 644 11.16 0.72 -54.16
N ASP A 645 12.30 1.41 -54.24
CA ASP A 645 13.20 1.62 -53.09
C ASP A 645 12.44 2.31 -51.94
N ALA A 646 11.68 3.36 -52.26
CA ALA A 646 10.87 4.08 -51.28
C ALA A 646 9.74 3.22 -50.66
N VAL A 647 9.18 2.29 -51.41
CA VAL A 647 8.23 1.29 -50.89
C VAL A 647 8.91 0.33 -49.91
N GLN A 648 10.13 -0.13 -50.20
CA GLN A 648 10.91 -0.97 -49.28
C GLN A 648 11.26 -0.23 -47.99
N ASP A 649 11.57 1.06 -48.08
CA ASP A 649 11.84 1.94 -46.94
C ASP A 649 10.58 2.44 -46.23
N ARG A 650 9.38 1.94 -46.59
CA ARG A 650 8.07 2.34 -46.04
C ARG A 650 7.80 3.85 -46.14
N SER A 651 8.38 4.51 -47.14
CA SER A 651 8.27 5.94 -47.41
C SER A 651 7.22 6.21 -48.48
N TRP A 652 5.95 6.00 -48.14
CA TRP A 652 4.81 5.99 -49.09
C TRP A 652 4.60 7.31 -49.83
N GLN A 653 4.79 8.45 -49.15
CA GLN A 653 4.69 9.77 -49.78
C GLN A 653 5.78 9.97 -50.85
N LEU A 654 7.01 9.59 -50.54
CA LEU A 654 8.15 9.72 -51.44
C LEU A 654 8.01 8.79 -52.67
N ALA A 655 7.44 7.60 -52.49
CA ALA A 655 7.11 6.69 -53.59
C ALA A 655 6.08 7.31 -54.56
N ARG A 656 4.99 7.87 -54.03
CA ARG A 656 3.94 8.53 -54.83
C ARG A 656 4.44 9.80 -55.53
N GLU A 657 5.26 10.60 -54.85
CA GLU A 657 5.90 11.77 -55.44
C GLU A 657 6.83 11.40 -56.59
N SER A 658 7.61 10.33 -56.43
CA SER A 658 8.49 9.82 -57.48
C SER A 658 7.70 9.44 -58.73
N VAL A 659 6.58 8.73 -58.59
CA VAL A 659 5.69 8.37 -59.72
C VAL A 659 5.07 9.62 -60.35
N ARG A 660 4.65 10.61 -59.56
CA ARG A 660 4.06 11.87 -60.06
C ARG A 660 5.01 12.68 -60.95
N LEU A 661 6.33 12.53 -60.81
CA LEU A 661 7.32 13.23 -61.63
C LEU A 661 7.13 12.97 -63.13
N VAL A 662 6.61 11.80 -63.51
CA VAL A 662 6.38 11.45 -64.92
C VAL A 662 5.31 12.34 -65.58
N ASN A 663 4.44 12.97 -64.77
CA ASN A 663 3.38 13.88 -65.22
C ASN A 663 3.83 15.35 -65.21
N ALA A 664 5.02 15.67 -64.72
CA ALA A 664 5.52 17.04 -64.71
C ALA A 664 5.65 17.55 -66.17
N PRO A 665 5.11 18.72 -66.53
CA PRO A 665 5.11 19.21 -67.92
C PRO A 665 6.52 19.32 -68.54
N THR A 666 7.53 19.55 -67.71
CA THR A 666 8.94 19.60 -68.12
C THR A 666 9.54 18.22 -68.41
N VAL A 667 9.04 17.15 -67.78
CA VAL A 667 9.51 15.77 -67.95
C VAL A 667 8.69 15.04 -69.00
N ALA A 668 7.36 15.15 -68.94
CA ALA A 668 6.40 14.47 -69.81
C ALA A 668 6.63 14.76 -71.31
N ARG A 669 7.11 15.96 -71.65
CA ARG A 669 7.41 16.36 -73.05
C ARG A 669 8.51 15.52 -73.71
N PHE A 670 9.33 14.84 -72.92
CA PHE A 670 10.43 14.01 -73.39
C PHE A 670 10.08 12.52 -73.40
N LEU A 671 8.89 12.13 -72.92
CA LEU A 671 8.48 10.74 -72.76
C LEU A 671 7.30 10.40 -73.68
N THR A 672 7.14 9.12 -73.99
CA THR A 672 5.97 8.63 -74.73
C THR A 672 4.81 8.37 -73.77
N ALA A 673 3.58 8.37 -74.31
CA ALA A 673 2.38 8.04 -73.54
C ALA A 673 2.40 6.61 -72.96
N GLU A 674 3.13 5.69 -73.60
CA GLU A 674 3.34 4.33 -73.10
C GLU A 674 4.28 4.31 -71.89
N GLN A 675 5.40 5.03 -71.96
CA GLN A 675 6.33 5.16 -70.83
C GLN A 675 5.66 5.81 -69.61
N ILE A 676 4.86 6.86 -69.83
CA ILE A 676 4.08 7.53 -68.78
C ILE A 676 3.12 6.54 -68.11
N ARG A 677 2.34 5.79 -68.88
CA ARG A 677 1.41 4.78 -68.34
C ARG A 677 2.11 3.67 -67.57
N SER A 678 3.28 3.22 -68.05
CA SER A 678 4.07 2.17 -67.39
C SER A 678 4.61 2.58 -66.01
N VAL A 679 4.88 3.87 -65.81
CA VAL A 679 5.30 4.40 -64.49
C VAL A 679 4.08 4.65 -63.61
N GLN A 680 2.97 5.12 -64.18
CA GLN A 680 1.73 5.38 -63.45
C GLN A 680 1.10 4.11 -62.88
N SER A 681 1.26 2.95 -63.53
CA SER A 681 0.74 1.67 -62.99
C SER A 681 1.32 1.33 -61.61
N LEU A 682 2.53 1.81 -61.30
CA LEU A 682 3.14 1.65 -59.98
C LEU A 682 2.36 2.35 -58.86
N SER A 683 1.54 3.37 -59.15
CA SER A 683 0.73 4.03 -58.11
C SER A 683 -0.16 3.02 -57.39
N ARG A 684 -0.73 2.07 -58.15
CA ARG A 684 -1.55 1.00 -57.58
C ARG A 684 -0.70 0.05 -56.76
N GLU A 685 0.45 -0.39 -57.26
CA GLU A 685 1.37 -1.26 -56.51
C GLU A 685 1.82 -0.62 -55.17
N ILE A 686 2.05 0.69 -55.15
CA ILE A 686 2.38 1.44 -53.92
C ILE A 686 1.21 1.42 -52.94
N ASP A 687 0.00 1.70 -53.42
CA ASP A 687 -1.21 1.68 -52.59
C ASP A 687 -1.47 0.27 -52.04
N GLU A 688 -1.28 -0.78 -52.84
CA GLU A 688 -1.40 -2.20 -52.43
C GLU A 688 -0.34 -2.57 -51.37
N ALA A 689 0.90 -2.10 -51.52
CA ALA A 689 1.98 -2.35 -50.58
C ALA A 689 1.78 -1.63 -49.22
N GLU A 690 1.30 -0.38 -49.23
CA GLU A 690 0.97 0.35 -48.00
C GLU A 690 -0.21 -0.29 -47.26
N ASP A 691 -1.24 -0.71 -48.00
CA ASP A 691 -2.38 -1.43 -47.43
C ASP A 691 -1.94 -2.72 -46.73
N LEU A 692 -1.08 -3.51 -47.40
CA LEU A 692 -0.55 -4.76 -46.86
C LEU A 692 0.34 -4.51 -45.64
N ASP A 693 1.22 -3.50 -45.65
CA ASP A 693 2.08 -3.20 -44.49
C ASP A 693 1.26 -2.80 -43.26
N LEU A 694 0.27 -1.91 -43.42
CA LEU A 694 -0.64 -1.52 -42.33
C LEU A 694 -1.43 -2.72 -41.78
N TYR A 695 -1.84 -3.65 -42.64
CA TYR A 695 -2.50 -4.88 -42.22
C TYR A 695 -1.56 -5.84 -41.46
N LEU A 696 -0.33 -6.03 -41.94
CA LEU A 696 0.68 -6.87 -41.27
C LEU A 696 1.08 -6.32 -39.90
N GLN A 697 1.04 -5.00 -39.71
CA GLN A 697 1.22 -4.39 -38.39
C GLN A 697 0.14 -4.86 -37.40
N ILE A 698 -1.13 -4.97 -37.82
CA ILE A 698 -2.20 -5.50 -36.96
C ILE A 698 -1.87 -6.93 -36.53
N GLN A 699 -1.46 -7.80 -37.45
CA GLN A 699 -1.10 -9.20 -37.14
C GLN A 699 0.09 -9.30 -36.16
N ARG A 700 1.07 -8.41 -36.27
CA ARG A 700 2.29 -8.45 -35.44
C ARG A 700 2.06 -8.07 -33.98
N TYR A 701 1.12 -7.17 -33.71
CA TYR A 701 0.87 -6.63 -32.37
C TYR A 701 -0.34 -7.27 -31.67
N GLN A 702 -0.90 -8.37 -32.20
CA GLN A 702 -2.00 -9.07 -31.53
C GLN A 702 -1.55 -9.61 -30.15
N PRO A 703 -2.41 -9.55 -29.11
CA PRO A 703 -3.76 -8.99 -29.11
C PRO A 703 -3.85 -7.45 -28.91
N ASN A 704 -2.74 -6.77 -28.58
CA ASN A 704 -2.69 -5.34 -28.24
C ASN A 704 -2.47 -4.41 -29.45
N CYS A 705 -3.41 -4.40 -30.40
CA CYS A 705 -3.23 -3.72 -31.70
C CYS A 705 -4.32 -2.66 -32.03
N SER A 706 -4.98 -2.10 -31.02
CA SER A 706 -6.08 -1.13 -31.20
C SER A 706 -5.67 0.10 -32.03
N ASP A 707 -4.48 0.64 -31.78
CA ASP A 707 -3.97 1.81 -32.50
C ASP A 707 -3.68 1.48 -33.97
N GLN A 708 -3.16 0.28 -34.25
CA GLN A 708 -2.86 -0.21 -35.59
C GLN A 708 -4.14 -0.48 -36.39
N ILE A 709 -5.19 -0.98 -35.76
CA ILE A 709 -6.52 -1.12 -36.36
C ILE A 709 -7.08 0.24 -36.76
N GLN A 710 -6.99 1.24 -35.89
CA GLN A 710 -7.45 2.59 -36.21
C GLN A 710 -6.60 3.22 -37.31
N ALA A 711 -5.28 3.02 -37.28
CA ALA A 711 -4.37 3.48 -38.33
C ALA A 711 -4.73 2.87 -39.70
N TYR A 712 -4.96 1.55 -39.78
CA TYR A 712 -5.40 0.90 -41.03
C TYR A 712 -6.73 1.47 -41.53
N LEU A 713 -7.75 1.55 -40.67
CA LEU A 713 -9.08 2.03 -41.08
C LEU A 713 -9.08 3.51 -41.48
N ALA A 714 -8.19 4.32 -40.95
CA ALA A 714 -8.07 5.73 -41.30
C ALA A 714 -7.19 5.96 -42.54
N GLN A 715 -6.02 5.33 -42.60
CA GLN A 715 -4.93 5.71 -43.50
C GLN A 715 -4.73 4.76 -44.68
N ALA A 716 -5.18 3.50 -44.59
CA ALA A 716 -4.94 2.53 -45.66
C ALA A 716 -5.64 2.96 -46.97
N PRO A 717 -4.93 3.00 -48.10
CA PRO A 717 -5.42 3.62 -49.32
C PRO A 717 -6.49 2.79 -50.05
N LEU A 718 -6.43 1.46 -49.99
CA LEU A 718 -7.35 0.57 -50.72
C LEU A 718 -8.34 -0.15 -49.79
N LYS A 719 -7.95 -0.33 -48.54
CA LYS A 719 -8.65 -1.00 -47.44
C LYS A 719 -9.16 -2.39 -47.84
N TYR A 720 -8.32 -3.21 -48.48
CA TYR A 720 -8.75 -4.52 -48.98
C TYR A 720 -9.24 -5.46 -47.89
N MET A 721 -8.58 -5.43 -46.73
CA MET A 721 -8.93 -6.22 -45.56
C MET A 721 -9.86 -5.47 -44.60
N LYS A 722 -10.55 -4.43 -45.08
CA LYS A 722 -11.47 -3.64 -44.23
C LYS A 722 -12.52 -4.51 -43.54
N PRO A 723 -13.24 -5.42 -44.22
CA PRO A 723 -14.22 -6.29 -43.56
C PRO A 723 -13.60 -7.13 -42.44
N GLU A 724 -12.40 -7.67 -42.66
CA GLU A 724 -11.67 -8.52 -41.73
C GLU A 724 -11.15 -7.71 -40.54
N VAL A 725 -10.62 -6.52 -40.78
CA VAL A 725 -10.12 -5.60 -39.74
C VAL A 725 -11.26 -5.01 -38.92
N GLU A 726 -12.39 -4.65 -39.54
CA GLU A 726 -13.60 -4.23 -38.83
C GLU A 726 -14.16 -5.37 -38.00
N ARG A 727 -14.21 -6.60 -38.54
CA ARG A 727 -14.62 -7.78 -37.79
C ARG A 727 -13.69 -8.07 -36.62
N TYR A 728 -12.38 -7.88 -36.78
CA TYR A 728 -11.40 -8.07 -35.71
C TYR A 728 -11.44 -6.93 -34.67
N ARG A 729 -11.66 -5.69 -35.09
CA ARG A 729 -11.95 -4.55 -34.20
C ARG A 729 -13.20 -4.82 -33.38
N ASP A 730 -14.26 -5.27 -34.02
CA ASP A 730 -15.54 -5.55 -33.38
C ASP A 730 -15.41 -6.77 -32.45
N TYR A 731 -14.58 -7.76 -32.81
CA TYR A 731 -14.16 -8.84 -31.92
C TYR A 731 -13.39 -8.33 -30.70
N LEU A 732 -12.37 -7.46 -30.87
CA LEU A 732 -11.62 -6.87 -29.75
C LEU A 732 -12.49 -5.95 -28.91
N ALA A 733 -13.43 -5.22 -29.52
CA ALA A 733 -14.40 -4.38 -28.83
C ALA A 733 -15.47 -5.22 -28.11
N ALA A 734 -15.81 -6.41 -28.62
CA ALA A 734 -16.64 -7.37 -27.90
C ALA A 734 -15.88 -8.03 -26.75
N MET A 735 -14.57 -8.28 -26.90
CA MET A 735 -13.71 -8.87 -25.86
C MET A 735 -13.35 -7.87 -24.75
N ASN A 736 -13.02 -6.63 -25.09
CA ASN A 736 -12.76 -5.53 -24.13
C ASN A 736 -14.03 -4.78 -23.70
N GLY A 737 -15.13 -5.06 -24.39
CA GLY A 737 -16.44 -4.56 -24.08
C GLY A 737 -17.00 -5.20 -22.81
N PRO A 738 -18.04 -4.60 -22.24
CA PRO A 738 -18.83 -5.26 -21.22
C PRO A 738 -19.39 -6.59 -21.79
N LEU A 739 -18.88 -7.74 -21.33
CA LEU A 739 -19.39 -9.05 -21.71
C LEU A 739 -20.67 -9.31 -20.93
N ASP A 740 -21.75 -9.65 -21.63
CA ASP A 740 -22.97 -10.15 -21.01
C ASP A 740 -22.75 -11.60 -20.57
N LEU A 741 -22.32 -11.74 -19.34
CA LEU A 741 -22.09 -13.02 -18.69
C LEU A 741 -23.34 -13.43 -17.93
N THR A 742 -23.51 -14.73 -17.76
CA THR A 742 -24.55 -15.27 -16.88
C THR A 742 -23.86 -16.08 -15.80
N LEU A 743 -23.88 -15.57 -14.57
CA LEU A 743 -23.46 -16.36 -13.42
C LEU A 743 -24.58 -17.33 -13.06
N SER A 744 -24.36 -18.61 -13.34
CA SER A 744 -25.25 -19.69 -12.95
C SER A 744 -24.80 -20.29 -11.63
N ILE A 745 -25.64 -20.21 -10.61
CA ILE A 745 -25.41 -20.98 -9.38
C ILE A 745 -26.16 -22.28 -9.52
N THR A 746 -25.39 -23.30 -9.88
CA THR A 746 -25.91 -24.62 -10.21
C THR A 746 -26.34 -25.36 -8.96
N ASN A 747 -25.47 -25.51 -7.95
CA ASN A 747 -25.82 -26.15 -6.69
C ASN A 747 -25.15 -25.45 -5.51
N ILE A 748 -25.88 -25.28 -4.42
CA ILE A 748 -25.33 -25.03 -3.09
C ILE A 748 -25.48 -26.34 -2.33
N TRP A 749 -24.36 -26.94 -1.95
CA TRP A 749 -24.36 -28.11 -1.09
C TRP A 749 -24.43 -27.64 0.36
N TRP A 750 -25.41 -28.18 1.08
CA TRP A 750 -25.54 -27.91 2.51
C TRP A 750 -24.89 -29.04 3.28
N ASP A 751 -23.69 -28.77 3.79
CA ASP A 751 -22.91 -29.75 4.55
C ASP A 751 -23.73 -30.30 5.74
N THR A 752 -23.58 -31.60 5.96
CA THR A 752 -24.11 -32.37 7.08
C THR A 752 -23.44 -32.07 8.43
N GLN A 753 -22.24 -31.49 8.46
CA GLN A 753 -21.46 -31.33 9.70
C GLN A 753 -21.93 -30.20 10.63
N TYR A 754 -22.97 -29.44 10.26
CA TYR A 754 -23.55 -28.38 11.09
C TYR A 754 -25.05 -28.64 11.31
N TYR A 755 -25.37 -29.57 12.21
CA TYR A 755 -26.76 -29.85 12.59
C TYR A 755 -27.43 -28.62 13.22
N GLY A 756 -28.51 -28.15 12.60
CA GLY A 756 -29.58 -27.40 13.27
C GLY A 756 -30.01 -26.07 12.63
N TYR A 757 -29.09 -25.27 12.07
CA TYR A 757 -29.41 -23.88 11.71
C TYR A 757 -29.80 -23.65 10.26
N VAL A 758 -29.59 -24.63 9.40
CA VAL A 758 -29.97 -24.52 7.98
C VAL A 758 -31.39 -25.07 7.73
N TYR A 759 -32.09 -25.61 8.73
CA TYR A 759 -33.50 -26.03 8.62
C TYR A 759 -34.50 -24.85 8.62
N ASN A 760 -34.15 -23.76 7.94
CA ASN A 760 -34.99 -22.57 7.92
C ASN A 760 -35.51 -22.30 6.52
N TYR A 761 -36.83 -22.22 6.42
CA TYR A 761 -37.57 -21.76 5.23
C TYR A 761 -37.34 -20.27 4.94
N TYR A 762 -36.20 -19.68 5.33
CA TYR A 762 -35.92 -18.24 5.21
C TYR A 762 -34.48 -17.93 4.83
N ASN A 763 -33.70 -18.91 4.38
CA ASN A 763 -32.34 -18.63 3.89
C ASN A 763 -32.42 -17.73 2.67
N THR A 764 -31.80 -16.57 2.80
CA THR A 764 -31.64 -15.60 1.73
C THR A 764 -30.21 -15.68 1.24
N VAL A 765 -30.00 -15.99 -0.04
CA VAL A 765 -28.67 -15.95 -0.66
C VAL A 765 -28.47 -14.58 -1.27
N THR A 766 -27.56 -13.80 -0.69
CA THR A 766 -27.11 -12.55 -1.30
C THR A 766 -25.74 -12.75 -1.92
N ILE A 767 -25.53 -12.18 -3.10
CA ILE A 767 -24.24 -12.16 -3.80
C ILE A 767 -23.85 -10.74 -4.09
N THR A 768 -22.66 -10.38 -3.66
CA THR A 768 -22.06 -9.11 -4.07
C THR A 768 -21.10 -9.35 -5.23
N LEU A 769 -21.42 -8.85 -6.42
CA LEU A 769 -20.56 -8.87 -7.63
C LEU A 769 -20.13 -7.44 -7.95
N LEU A 770 -18.83 -7.19 -8.10
CA LEU A 770 -18.30 -5.86 -8.47
C LEU A 770 -18.85 -4.71 -7.56
N GLY A 771 -19.12 -5.01 -6.29
CA GLY A 771 -19.70 -4.07 -5.31
C GLY A 771 -21.23 -3.92 -5.36
N GLN A 772 -21.92 -4.54 -6.32
CA GLN A 772 -23.39 -4.58 -6.38
C GLN A 772 -23.93 -5.84 -5.72
N THR A 773 -24.94 -5.71 -4.85
CA THR A 773 -25.51 -6.85 -4.12
C THR A 773 -26.82 -7.30 -4.74
N PHE A 774 -26.88 -8.57 -5.15
CA PHE A 774 -28.04 -9.25 -5.71
C PHE A 774 -28.60 -10.21 -4.67
N THR A 775 -29.88 -10.06 -4.34
CA THR A 775 -30.59 -11.04 -3.51
C THR A 775 -31.27 -12.05 -4.43
N LEU A 776 -30.79 -13.29 -4.44
CA LEU A 776 -31.14 -14.27 -5.46
C LEU A 776 -32.50 -14.92 -5.26
N GLU A 777 -32.69 -15.50 -4.09
CA GLU A 777 -33.92 -16.14 -3.64
C GLU A 777 -34.04 -16.03 -2.11
N GLN A 778 -35.28 -15.99 -1.65
CA GLN A 778 -35.64 -16.05 -0.24
C GLN A 778 -36.33 -17.38 0.00
N ASN A 779 -36.15 -17.95 1.19
CA ASN A 779 -36.86 -19.14 1.66
C ASN A 779 -36.35 -20.47 1.09
N LEU A 780 -35.06 -20.55 0.74
CA LEU A 780 -34.42 -21.79 0.29
C LEU A 780 -34.49 -22.87 1.38
N VAL A 781 -35.13 -24.00 1.05
CA VAL A 781 -35.23 -25.17 1.92
C VAL A 781 -33.93 -25.95 1.85
N SER A 782 -33.09 -25.74 2.85
CA SER A 782 -31.77 -26.35 2.95
C SER A 782 -31.81 -27.52 3.93
N LYS A 783 -31.88 -28.72 3.38
CA LYS A 783 -31.72 -29.94 4.17
C LYS A 783 -30.22 -30.30 4.19
N PRO A 784 -29.63 -30.60 5.35
CA PRO A 784 -28.28 -31.11 5.43
C PRO A 784 -28.10 -32.34 4.52
N GLY A 785 -26.99 -32.40 3.80
CA GLY A 785 -26.68 -33.47 2.83
C GLY A 785 -27.45 -33.37 1.51
N THR A 786 -28.14 -32.26 1.25
CA THR A 786 -28.84 -32.02 -0.02
C THR A 786 -28.21 -30.89 -0.82
N TYR A 787 -28.40 -30.94 -2.14
CA TYR A 787 -28.04 -29.87 -3.05
C TYR A 787 -29.29 -29.04 -3.36
N THR A 788 -29.16 -27.72 -3.36
CA THR A 788 -30.14 -26.90 -4.09
C THR A 788 -29.98 -27.25 -5.57
N GLY A 789 -31.07 -27.47 -6.29
CA GLY A 789 -30.99 -27.42 -7.75
C GLY A 789 -30.57 -26.02 -8.22
N LYS A 790 -30.43 -25.84 -9.54
CA LYS A 790 -30.05 -24.55 -10.14
C LYS A 790 -30.92 -23.41 -9.58
N ILE A 791 -30.30 -22.49 -8.84
CA ILE A 791 -31.00 -21.42 -8.11
C ILE A 791 -31.43 -20.35 -9.11
N ARG A 792 -30.46 -19.68 -9.74
CA ARG A 792 -30.75 -18.63 -10.72
C ARG A 792 -29.55 -18.32 -11.59
N ASP A 793 -29.87 -17.83 -12.77
CA ASP A 793 -28.95 -17.19 -13.70
C ASP A 793 -28.96 -15.67 -13.45
N ILE A 794 -27.81 -15.11 -13.06
CA ILE A 794 -27.64 -13.67 -12.88
C ILE A 794 -26.96 -13.12 -14.13
N PRO A 795 -27.65 -12.31 -14.95
CA PRO A 795 -26.97 -11.55 -15.99
C PRO A 795 -26.04 -10.53 -15.31
N LEU A 796 -24.77 -10.58 -15.64
CA LEU A 796 -23.77 -9.63 -15.16
C LEU A 796 -22.96 -9.14 -16.34
N THR A 797 -22.48 -7.92 -16.21
CA THR A 797 -21.73 -7.28 -17.26
C THR A 797 -20.33 -7.00 -16.72
N ALA A 798 -19.31 -7.68 -17.25
CA ALA A 798 -17.92 -7.56 -16.79
C ALA A 798 -16.94 -7.57 -17.97
N LYS A 799 -15.75 -7.01 -17.78
CA LYS A 799 -14.67 -7.02 -18.77
C LYS A 799 -13.72 -8.18 -18.54
N LEU A 800 -12.94 -8.53 -19.56
CA LEU A 800 -11.79 -9.43 -19.38
C LEU A 800 -10.85 -8.90 -18.29
N ASP A 801 -10.30 -9.83 -17.50
CA ASP A 801 -9.46 -9.61 -16.32
C ASP A 801 -10.12 -8.90 -15.12
N ASP A 802 -11.40 -8.52 -15.20
CA ASP A 802 -12.14 -8.06 -14.03
C ASP A 802 -12.15 -9.16 -12.97
N THR A 803 -11.89 -8.77 -11.72
CA THR A 803 -11.98 -9.70 -10.59
C THR A 803 -13.42 -9.76 -10.13
N ILE A 804 -14.06 -10.90 -10.36
CA ILE A 804 -15.37 -11.20 -9.81
C ILE A 804 -15.15 -11.76 -8.40
N THR A 805 -15.63 -11.02 -7.42
CA THR A 805 -15.80 -11.51 -6.05
C THR A 805 -17.23 -12.00 -5.92
N ILE A 806 -17.42 -13.18 -5.34
CA ILE A 806 -18.72 -13.75 -4.98
C ILE A 806 -18.73 -13.86 -3.47
N ASP A 807 -19.39 -12.92 -2.81
CA ASP A 807 -19.64 -12.97 -1.38
C ASP A 807 -21.03 -13.57 -1.15
N LEU A 808 -21.11 -14.85 -0.79
CA LEU A 808 -22.36 -15.46 -0.34
C LEU A 808 -22.62 -15.06 1.10
N SER A 809 -23.85 -14.71 1.44
CA SER A 809 -24.31 -14.58 2.82
C SER A 809 -25.66 -15.26 2.95
N CYS A 810 -25.80 -16.13 3.95
CA CYS A 810 -27.06 -16.77 4.31
C CYS A 810 -27.60 -16.13 5.59
N VAL A 811 -28.80 -15.56 5.55
CA VAL A 811 -29.46 -14.94 6.71
C VAL A 811 -30.74 -15.70 7.06
N GLY A 812 -30.83 -16.24 8.27
CA GLY A 812 -32.09 -16.75 8.84
C GLY A 812 -32.90 -15.61 9.48
N ILE A 813 -34.20 -15.52 9.18
CA ILE A 813 -35.11 -14.57 9.84
C ILE A 813 -35.89 -15.32 10.93
N TRP A 814 -35.78 -14.87 12.19
CA TRP A 814 -36.80 -15.10 13.23
C TRP A 814 -37.03 -13.84 14.08
N GLY A 815 -38.28 -13.69 14.52
CA GLY A 815 -38.91 -12.44 14.94
C GLY A 815 -38.34 -11.72 16.16
N LEU A 816 -38.63 -10.41 16.16
CA LEU A 816 -38.53 -9.39 17.22
C LEU A 816 -37.74 -9.73 18.50
N ILE A 817 -36.65 -8.97 18.69
CA ILE A 817 -35.87 -8.72 19.92
C ILE A 817 -34.66 -9.64 20.15
N SER A 818 -33.63 -9.51 19.30
CA SER A 818 -32.18 -9.42 19.64
C SER A 818 -31.34 -9.67 18.38
N LYS A 819 -30.38 -8.78 18.09
CA LYS A 819 -29.56 -8.83 16.86
C LYS A 819 -28.35 -9.75 17.08
N GLY A 820 -28.47 -11.02 16.67
CA GLY A 820 -27.35 -11.96 16.53
C GLY A 820 -27.31 -12.50 15.10
N ARG A 821 -26.61 -11.80 14.21
CA ARG A 821 -26.35 -12.23 12.83
C ARG A 821 -25.37 -13.41 12.89
N ILE A 822 -25.74 -14.60 12.45
CA ILE A 822 -24.76 -15.61 12.02
C ILE A 822 -24.87 -15.72 10.50
N PRO A 823 -24.18 -14.86 9.73
CA PRO A 823 -24.03 -15.09 8.32
C PRO A 823 -23.03 -16.24 8.14
N ALA A 824 -23.46 -17.37 7.58
CA ALA A 824 -22.51 -18.22 6.89
C ALA A 824 -22.08 -17.43 5.65
N SER A 825 -20.85 -16.90 5.66
CA SER A 825 -20.31 -16.12 4.56
C SER A 825 -19.11 -16.81 3.92
N GLY A 826 -19.23 -17.11 2.64
CA GLY A 826 -18.13 -17.61 1.81
C GLY A 826 -17.75 -16.56 0.79
N ARG A 827 -16.43 -16.34 0.62
CA ARG A 827 -15.88 -15.44 -0.40
C ARG A 827 -15.10 -16.26 -1.40
N TRP A 828 -15.48 -16.19 -2.68
CA TRP A 828 -14.66 -16.66 -3.79
C TRP A 828 -14.26 -15.51 -4.68
N THR A 829 -13.02 -15.54 -5.15
CA THR A 829 -12.48 -14.56 -6.09
C THR A 829 -11.94 -15.27 -7.31
N GLY A 830 -12.40 -14.84 -8.49
CA GLY A 830 -11.90 -15.34 -9.78
C GLY A 830 -11.74 -14.21 -10.77
N LYS A 831 -10.84 -14.36 -11.74
CA LYS A 831 -10.72 -13.42 -12.86
C LYS A 831 -11.56 -13.89 -14.04
N VAL A 832 -12.22 -12.95 -14.71
CA VAL A 832 -12.86 -13.22 -16.01
C VAL A 832 -11.77 -13.46 -17.04
N ARG A 833 -11.60 -14.71 -17.48
CA ARG A 833 -10.70 -15.04 -18.58
C ARG A 833 -11.52 -15.43 -19.80
N ALA A 834 -11.08 -14.99 -20.97
CA ALA A 834 -11.50 -15.62 -22.21
C ALA A 834 -10.84 -16.99 -22.26
N LEU A 835 -11.62 -18.05 -22.48
CA LEU A 835 -11.08 -19.23 -23.14
C LEU A 835 -10.56 -18.73 -24.49
N ALA A 836 -9.26 -18.88 -24.76
CA ALA A 836 -8.66 -18.35 -25.97
C ALA A 836 -9.45 -18.89 -27.18
N ALA A 837 -10.04 -17.99 -27.96
CA ALA A 837 -10.79 -18.37 -29.15
C ALA A 837 -9.81 -18.97 -30.16
N GLY A 838 -9.70 -20.30 -30.17
CA GLY A 838 -8.75 -21.05 -30.98
C GLY A 838 -8.40 -22.42 -30.41
N ASP A 839 -8.49 -22.60 -29.09
CA ASP A 839 -8.27 -23.91 -28.49
C ASP A 839 -9.49 -24.79 -28.74
N THR A 840 -9.32 -25.80 -29.59
CA THR A 840 -10.35 -26.82 -29.82
C THR A 840 -10.38 -27.72 -28.59
N PRO A 841 -11.49 -27.82 -27.85
CA PRO A 841 -11.56 -28.70 -26.70
C PRO A 841 -11.24 -30.13 -27.11
N ILE A 842 -10.40 -30.80 -26.32
CA ILE A 842 -10.04 -32.20 -26.57
C ILE A 842 -10.91 -33.05 -25.66
N GLU A 843 -11.83 -33.81 -26.27
CA GLU A 843 -12.66 -34.78 -25.58
C GLU A 843 -11.85 -36.04 -25.22
N GLY A 844 -12.13 -36.63 -24.06
CA GLY A 844 -11.60 -37.93 -23.68
C GLY A 844 -10.18 -37.91 -23.10
N VAL A 845 -9.63 -36.75 -22.74
CA VAL A 845 -8.34 -36.65 -22.05
C VAL A 845 -8.49 -37.18 -20.63
N ILE A 846 -7.64 -38.12 -20.24
CA ILE A 846 -7.68 -38.74 -18.91
C ILE A 846 -6.95 -37.84 -17.91
N LEU A 847 -7.63 -37.50 -16.82
CA LEU A 847 -7.11 -36.70 -15.73
C LEU A 847 -7.11 -37.52 -14.44
N SER A 848 -6.03 -37.43 -13.68
CA SER A 848 -5.86 -38.10 -12.38
C SER A 848 -5.75 -37.09 -11.25
N LEU A 849 -6.34 -37.40 -10.10
CA LEU A 849 -6.28 -36.55 -8.91
C LEU A 849 -5.13 -36.96 -7.98
N VAL A 850 -4.32 -36.00 -7.55
CA VAL A 850 -3.27 -36.19 -6.53
C VAL A 850 -3.54 -35.32 -5.31
N ASP A 851 -3.04 -35.72 -4.14
CA ASP A 851 -3.12 -34.94 -2.90
C ASP A 851 -2.03 -33.86 -2.84
N GLY A 852 -2.03 -33.05 -1.78
CA GLY A 852 -1.06 -31.98 -1.57
C GLY A 852 0.40 -32.45 -1.41
N SER A 853 0.64 -33.76 -1.27
CA SER A 853 1.99 -34.35 -1.28
C SER A 853 2.42 -34.84 -2.68
N GLY A 854 1.50 -34.81 -3.67
CA GLY A 854 1.69 -35.35 -5.01
C GLY A 854 1.39 -36.84 -5.12
N SER A 855 0.76 -37.46 -4.13
CA SER A 855 0.38 -38.89 -4.16
C SER A 855 -1.02 -39.06 -4.76
N PRO A 856 -1.31 -40.14 -5.54
CA PRO A 856 -2.64 -40.36 -6.11
C PRO A 856 -3.72 -40.46 -5.02
N VAL A 857 -4.83 -39.73 -5.20
CA VAL A 857 -6.00 -39.88 -4.33
C VAL A 857 -6.67 -41.23 -4.65
N LEU A 858 -6.85 -42.07 -3.65
CA LEU A 858 -7.44 -43.40 -3.80
C LEU A 858 -8.85 -43.45 -3.22
N VAL A 859 -9.81 -43.96 -4.00
CA VAL A 859 -11.17 -44.32 -3.54
C VAL A 859 -11.38 -45.81 -3.78
N GLY A 860 -11.66 -46.56 -2.71
CA GLY A 860 -11.79 -48.02 -2.79
C GLY A 860 -10.52 -48.76 -3.23
N GLY A 861 -9.35 -48.14 -3.07
CA GLY A 861 -8.05 -48.68 -3.50
C GLY A 861 -7.64 -48.35 -4.94
N ASN A 862 -8.47 -47.62 -5.70
CA ASN A 862 -8.18 -47.22 -7.07
C ASN A 862 -7.92 -45.70 -7.16
N PRO A 863 -7.00 -45.25 -8.03
CA PRO A 863 -6.79 -43.83 -8.32
C PRO A 863 -8.07 -43.16 -8.82
N VAL A 864 -8.35 -41.98 -8.30
CA VAL A 864 -9.47 -41.16 -8.76
C VAL A 864 -9.08 -40.52 -10.10
N THR A 865 -9.82 -40.88 -11.14
CA THR A 865 -9.62 -40.37 -12.52
C THR A 865 -10.94 -39.88 -13.12
N THR A 866 -10.86 -38.91 -14.03
CA THR A 866 -11.99 -38.43 -14.84
C THR A 866 -11.53 -38.21 -16.28
N THR A 867 -12.47 -37.95 -17.19
CA THR A 867 -12.16 -37.63 -18.59
C THR A 867 -12.78 -36.30 -18.99
N THR A 868 -12.10 -35.53 -19.83
CA THR A 868 -12.67 -34.31 -20.41
C THR A 868 -13.87 -34.62 -21.31
N ALA A 869 -14.90 -33.78 -21.25
CA ALA A 869 -16.08 -33.84 -22.12
C ALA A 869 -15.82 -33.21 -23.49
N ALA A 870 -16.81 -33.27 -24.39
CA ALA A 870 -16.74 -32.71 -25.73
C ALA A 870 -16.46 -31.19 -25.78
N ASP A 871 -16.77 -30.48 -24.70
CA ASP A 871 -16.50 -29.05 -24.51
C ASP A 871 -15.22 -28.79 -23.68
N GLY A 872 -14.46 -29.83 -23.35
CA GLY A 872 -13.21 -29.78 -22.59
C GLY A 872 -13.39 -29.73 -21.08
N THR A 873 -14.63 -29.73 -20.58
CA THR A 873 -14.90 -29.67 -19.13
C THR A 873 -14.64 -31.01 -18.44
N TYR A 874 -14.28 -30.99 -17.16
CA TYR A 874 -14.10 -32.19 -16.33
C TYR A 874 -14.51 -31.92 -14.88
N SER A 875 -14.84 -32.97 -14.12
CA SER A 875 -15.15 -32.85 -12.71
C SER A 875 -14.71 -34.09 -11.91
N PHE A 876 -14.31 -33.85 -10.67
CA PHE A 876 -14.11 -34.87 -9.64
C PHE A 876 -15.15 -34.66 -8.54
N ALA A 877 -15.99 -35.66 -8.29
CA ALA A 877 -17.06 -35.59 -7.29
C ALA A 877 -16.66 -36.32 -6.00
N ASP A 878 -17.40 -36.06 -4.92
CA ASP A 878 -17.30 -36.78 -3.63
C ASP A 878 -15.91 -36.78 -2.97
N LEU A 879 -15.15 -35.69 -3.17
CA LEU A 879 -13.86 -35.50 -2.53
C LEU A 879 -14.04 -34.92 -1.12
N LEU A 880 -13.24 -35.43 -0.17
CA LEU A 880 -13.14 -34.82 1.16
C LEU A 880 -12.46 -33.44 1.07
N PRO A 881 -12.64 -32.55 2.06
CA PRO A 881 -11.89 -31.30 2.10
C PRO A 881 -10.38 -31.56 2.20
N GLY A 882 -9.59 -30.94 1.32
CA GLY A 882 -8.14 -31.12 1.26
C GLY A 882 -7.47 -30.29 0.16
N THR A 883 -6.14 -30.32 0.12
CA THR A 883 -5.35 -29.76 -0.98
C THR A 883 -5.13 -30.84 -2.03
N TYR A 884 -5.46 -30.53 -3.28
CA TYR A 884 -5.39 -31.46 -4.41
C TYR A 884 -4.66 -30.83 -5.60
N GLY A 885 -3.97 -31.68 -6.37
CA GLY A 885 -3.46 -31.37 -7.70
C GLY A 885 -4.16 -32.23 -8.75
N VAL A 886 -4.13 -31.78 -10.01
CA VAL A 886 -4.66 -32.53 -11.16
C VAL A 886 -3.50 -32.82 -12.11
N VAL A 887 -3.38 -34.09 -12.50
CA VAL A 887 -2.38 -34.57 -13.45
C VAL A 887 -3.07 -35.01 -14.74
N GLU A 888 -2.66 -34.42 -15.85
CA GLU A 888 -3.12 -34.80 -17.18
C GLU A 888 -2.31 -35.98 -17.73
N THR A 889 -3.01 -36.94 -18.34
CA THR A 889 -2.34 -37.94 -19.18
C THR A 889 -2.35 -37.43 -20.61
N GLN A 890 -1.17 -37.06 -21.12
CA GLN A 890 -0.98 -36.52 -22.46
C GLN A 890 -1.77 -37.33 -23.52
N PRO A 891 -2.76 -36.71 -24.21
CA PRO A 891 -3.53 -37.39 -25.23
C PRO A 891 -2.68 -37.75 -26.45
N ALA A 892 -2.92 -38.94 -27.01
CA ALA A 892 -2.21 -39.42 -28.19
C ALA A 892 -2.47 -38.52 -29.40
N GLY A 893 -1.40 -38.17 -30.13
CA GLY A 893 -1.48 -37.30 -31.32
C GLY A 893 -1.36 -35.80 -31.03
N PHE A 894 -1.22 -35.42 -29.76
CA PHE A 894 -0.96 -34.04 -29.33
C PHE A 894 0.43 -33.93 -28.69
N ALA A 895 1.02 -32.74 -28.73
CA ALA A 895 2.29 -32.44 -28.07
C ALA A 895 2.04 -31.55 -26.85
N SER A 896 2.73 -31.81 -25.75
CA SER A 896 2.64 -30.99 -24.53
C SER A 896 3.22 -29.60 -24.79
N LEU A 897 2.52 -28.55 -24.33
CA LEU A 897 2.91 -27.16 -24.47
C LEU A 897 3.29 -26.62 -23.08
N SER A 898 4.44 -25.93 -22.97
CA SER A 898 4.97 -25.49 -21.68
C SER A 898 4.03 -24.51 -20.96
N ASP A 899 3.62 -24.84 -19.75
CA ASP A 899 3.15 -23.85 -18.79
C ASP A 899 4.35 -23.13 -18.13
N LYS A 900 4.12 -21.97 -17.51
CA LYS A 900 5.18 -21.09 -17.02
C LYS A 900 5.49 -21.24 -15.53
N ASP A 901 4.86 -22.20 -14.83
CA ASP A 901 4.83 -22.22 -13.36
C ASP A 901 5.33 -23.50 -12.67
N GLY A 902 6.10 -24.36 -13.36
CA GLY A 902 7.02 -25.25 -12.65
C GLY A 902 7.19 -26.66 -13.23
N GLY A 903 8.11 -26.80 -14.19
CA GLY A 903 8.88 -28.03 -14.41
C GLY A 903 8.17 -29.20 -15.11
N ASN A 904 6.85 -29.37 -14.98
CA ASN A 904 6.07 -30.38 -15.69
C ASN A 904 4.79 -29.77 -16.30
N PRO A 905 4.68 -29.66 -17.63
CA PRO A 905 3.53 -29.04 -18.30
C PRO A 905 2.21 -29.82 -18.15
N ASP A 906 2.27 -31.08 -17.73
CA ASP A 906 1.08 -31.95 -17.60
C ASP A 906 0.53 -31.98 -16.16
N GLU A 907 0.98 -31.10 -15.25
CA GLU A 907 0.64 -31.14 -13.83
C GLU A 907 0.30 -29.76 -13.24
N ILE A 908 -0.91 -29.62 -12.69
CA ILE A 908 -1.37 -28.39 -12.02
C ILE A 908 -1.41 -28.62 -10.51
N ARG A 909 -0.57 -27.87 -9.77
CA ARG A 909 -0.55 -27.83 -8.30
C ARG A 909 -0.84 -26.41 -7.79
N PRO A 910 -1.52 -26.28 -6.64
CA PRO A 910 -1.77 -24.98 -6.00
C PRO A 910 -0.52 -24.33 -5.38
#